data_AF-A0A9P7P2X7-F1
#
_entry.id   AF-A0A9P7P2X7-F1
#
_cell.length_a   1.000
_cell.length_b   1.000
_cell.length_c   1.000
_cell.angle_alpha   90.00
_cell.angle_beta   90.00
_cell.angle_gamma   90.00
#
_symmetry.space_group_name_H-M   'P 1'
#
loop_
_entity.id
_entity.type
_entity.pdbx_description
1 polymer ?
#
loop_
_entity_poly.entity_id
_entity_poly.type
_entity_poly.pdbx_seq_one_letter_code
_entity_poly.pdbx_strand_id
1 'polypeptide(L)'
;MDRRRASGDMRKPPFRRSPSLEDRRWGPDRRHDVYPIHSDGSRSNDDVYRGGDYRDYRRFDDDQRSPIPTGPRSLHPLPRTMSHDRSKRPLSPPPTTMHQAGPVRSNPARDSELKDLAELLCDKMWWRVQCEHETKREKKLTADRDRCPPGNTETAHYSEILQQQLEQCQKAKKLYTERMTTAEGKFITGIARLVEGYAPGMLPPSGLARSGVRDEEFDARLDNLRKALETSVKQRIQENQEIKKAAASTSASLSTTSAGQVKLQKETDELKKSLQSEKQRNDRLEKKLQDMEQRLNHMSQQQDKLAQDTAANNLSGKNKAEDSHKMSQLMQKLDAITVNTITRRELKIALEDFDDAVAPSLDDASPTDGPEGQSLPNGNKTRQYLHNLSSALEEIKSSLDWQNGSEPPRCIADLQAQVSSCTDLIQSTSKQSAAISESLKALEATMSTMQSARQQTGSQSLLHPLPQRPPSASTFTRTAHLSPTPPRHAFTAGHAVTQEDLDKQLKKLSTNLTKENQKRMRRRVMDVAEEFGKCVDRESVKREEVGEKTELALDKIESLGRSLEEFRVFVHEAIRRLDTLSGRVLAMLQQQNEGLGSFSIRLQNLAGEHDRHQEEVALQLRVMNAWQSNFTTKPLYKDIVNEITRTLPNGVIKQVAMLNSRLGAVEGQLKGGDESVKRRRVQ
;
A
#
# COMPACT_ATOMS: atom_id res chain seq x y z
N MET A 1 57.27 25.74 -42.85
CA MET A 1 58.24 26.10 -41.81
C MET A 1 57.42 26.34 -40.56
N ASP A 2 57.43 25.59 -39.46
CA ASP A 2 58.26 24.51 -38.91
C ASP A 2 57.31 23.58 -38.10
N ARG A 3 57.27 22.24 -38.19
CA ARG A 3 58.24 21.17 -37.83
C ARG A 3 58.75 21.20 -36.38
N ARG A 4 58.20 20.33 -35.50
CA ARG A 4 58.84 19.17 -34.81
C ARG A 4 58.04 18.76 -33.54
N ARG A 5 57.52 17.51 -33.48
CA ARG A 5 58.01 16.30 -32.72
C ARG A 5 57.66 16.35 -31.21
N ALA A 6 57.28 15.27 -30.51
CA ALA A 6 57.04 13.85 -30.79
C ALA A 6 56.44 13.17 -29.54
N SER A 7 55.88 11.96 -29.72
CA SER A 7 55.82 10.78 -28.80
C SER A 7 55.16 10.94 -27.43
N GLY A 8 54.31 10.03 -26.93
CA GLY A 8 53.92 8.68 -27.34
C GLY A 8 53.19 8.01 -26.16
N ASP A 9 52.22 7.14 -26.44
CA ASP A 9 51.88 5.92 -25.67
C ASP A 9 50.48 5.43 -26.06
N MET A 10 50.44 4.52 -27.05
CA MET A 10 49.25 3.70 -27.30
C MET A 10 49.34 2.43 -26.47
N ARG A 11 48.47 2.31 -25.45
CA ARG A 11 48.22 1.05 -24.75
C ARG A 11 47.36 0.15 -25.64
N LYS A 12 47.90 -1.02 -25.95
CA LYS A 12 47.24 -2.15 -26.63
C LYS A 12 46.09 -2.71 -25.77
N PRO A 13 44.97 -3.16 -26.35
CA PRO A 13 43.96 -3.95 -25.64
C PRO A 13 44.40 -5.42 -25.54
N PRO A 14 44.03 -6.16 -24.47
CA PRO A 14 44.37 -7.57 -24.34
C PRO A 14 43.43 -8.44 -25.18
N PHE A 15 44.04 -9.27 -26.03
CA PHE A 15 43.42 -10.42 -26.69
C PHE A 15 42.87 -11.40 -25.62
N ARG A 16 41.55 -11.63 -25.61
CA ARG A 16 40.98 -12.83 -24.98
C ARG A 16 40.95 -13.96 -26.01
N ARG A 17 41.60 -15.06 -25.63
CA ARG A 17 41.69 -16.32 -26.36
C ARG A 17 40.31 -17.00 -26.45
N SER A 18 39.99 -17.49 -27.64
CA SER A 18 38.93 -18.47 -27.89
C SER A 18 39.25 -19.80 -27.18
N PRO A 19 38.27 -20.54 -26.64
CA PRO A 19 38.50 -21.91 -26.18
C PRO A 19 38.56 -22.85 -27.39
N SER A 20 39.63 -23.63 -27.45
CA SER A 20 39.86 -24.69 -28.43
C SER A 20 38.89 -25.86 -28.23
N LEU A 21 38.31 -26.31 -29.36
CA LEU A 21 37.88 -27.69 -29.53
C LEU A 21 39.09 -28.61 -29.37
N GLU A 22 39.10 -29.44 -28.34
CA GLU A 22 39.73 -30.77 -28.28
C GLU A 22 39.79 -31.22 -26.81
N ASP A 23 38.82 -32.06 -26.41
CA ASP A 23 39.08 -33.24 -25.58
C ASP A 23 37.78 -34.03 -25.38
N ARG A 24 37.47 -34.86 -26.38
CA ARG A 24 36.58 -36.01 -26.23
C ARG A 24 37.42 -37.15 -25.67
N ARG A 25 37.28 -37.47 -24.38
CA ARG A 25 37.56 -38.81 -23.86
C ARG A 25 36.37 -39.36 -23.11
N TRP A 26 35.89 -40.47 -23.66
CA TRP A 26 34.87 -41.36 -23.13
C TRP A 26 35.33 -42.02 -21.83
N GLY A 27 34.40 -42.18 -20.89
CA GLY A 27 34.54 -43.03 -19.71
C GLY A 27 33.16 -43.34 -19.14
N PRO A 28 32.67 -44.60 -19.21
CA PRO A 28 31.38 -45.02 -18.69
C PRO A 28 31.53 -45.57 -17.27
N ASP A 29 30.65 -45.17 -16.35
CA ASP A 29 30.10 -45.99 -15.26
C ASP A 29 29.52 -45.06 -14.19
N ARG A 30 28.20 -45.03 -14.09
CA ARG A 30 27.53 -44.92 -12.78
C ARG A 30 26.11 -45.46 -12.90
N ARG A 31 25.98 -46.60 -12.24
CA ARG A 31 24.80 -47.43 -12.09
C ARG A 31 23.62 -46.62 -11.56
N HIS A 32 22.46 -46.87 -12.15
CA HIS A 32 21.17 -46.49 -11.59
C HIS A 32 20.88 -47.40 -10.39
N ASP A 33 20.92 -46.83 -9.19
CA ASP A 33 20.29 -47.46 -8.03
C ASP A 33 18.79 -47.23 -8.11
N VAL A 34 18.10 -48.30 -8.49
CA VAL A 34 16.67 -48.50 -8.44
C VAL A 34 16.28 -48.64 -6.96
N TYR A 35 15.51 -47.70 -6.43
CA TYR A 35 14.82 -47.90 -5.15
C TYR A 35 13.49 -48.64 -5.39
N PRO A 36 13.21 -49.74 -4.66
CA PRO A 36 11.94 -50.44 -4.77
C PRO A 36 10.81 -49.67 -4.09
N ILE A 37 9.68 -49.62 -4.78
CA ILE A 37 8.37 -49.23 -4.26
C ILE A 37 7.93 -50.31 -3.27
N HIS A 38 7.81 -49.95 -1.99
CA HIS A 38 7.03 -50.72 -1.02
C HIS A 38 5.67 -50.06 -0.84
N SER A 39 4.66 -50.69 -1.43
CA SER A 39 3.25 -50.58 -1.01
C SER A 39 3.08 -51.38 0.27
N ASP A 40 2.49 -50.77 1.30
CA ASP A 40 1.43 -51.30 2.18
C ASP A 40 1.41 -50.55 3.51
N GLY A 41 0.22 -50.12 3.93
CA GLY A 41 0.01 -49.68 5.31
C GLY A 41 -1.10 -48.66 5.51
N SER A 42 -2.35 -49.02 5.22
CA SER A 42 -3.52 -48.37 5.79
C SER A 42 -3.46 -48.44 7.33
N ARG A 43 -3.26 -47.31 8.01
CA ARG A 43 -3.51 -47.19 9.45
C ARG A 43 -4.32 -45.96 9.77
N SER A 44 -5.50 -46.26 10.29
CA SER A 44 -6.42 -45.45 11.10
C SER A 44 -5.70 -44.44 12.00
N ASN A 45 -6.19 -43.20 12.02
CA ASN A 45 -5.94 -42.22 13.06
C ASN A 45 -7.29 -41.68 13.53
N ASP A 46 -7.99 -42.48 14.34
CA ASP A 46 -8.87 -41.97 15.38
C ASP A 46 -8.06 -41.86 16.68
N ASP A 47 -8.41 -40.84 17.48
CA ASP A 47 -8.02 -40.59 18.86
C ASP A 47 -6.55 -40.20 19.16
N VAL A 48 -6.31 -38.91 19.44
CA VAL A 48 -5.92 -38.38 20.77
C VAL A 48 -5.99 -36.84 20.73
N TYR A 49 -7.12 -36.27 21.15
CA TYR A 49 -7.17 -34.92 21.73
C TYR A 49 -7.11 -35.09 23.25
N ARG A 50 -5.94 -34.90 23.85
CA ARG A 50 -5.82 -34.71 25.30
C ARG A 50 -4.92 -33.51 25.55
N GLY A 51 -5.54 -32.47 26.11
CA GLY A 51 -4.91 -31.20 26.42
C GLY A 51 -3.72 -31.33 27.36
N GLY A 52 -2.75 -30.44 27.17
CA GLY A 52 -1.62 -30.22 28.04
C GLY A 52 -1.40 -28.72 28.21
N ASP A 53 -1.42 -28.30 29.48
CA ASP A 53 -1.25 -26.94 29.99
C ASP A 53 0.03 -26.26 29.49
N TYR A 54 -0.10 -25.03 28.98
CA TYR A 54 1.03 -24.12 28.75
C TYR A 54 1.25 -23.23 29.98
N ARG A 55 1.93 -23.78 30.99
CA ARG A 55 2.68 -23.01 31.99
C ARG A 55 4.06 -23.64 32.14
N ASP A 56 5.04 -23.13 31.40
CA ASP A 56 6.42 -22.91 31.83
C ASP A 56 7.33 -22.70 30.62
N TYR A 57 7.69 -21.44 30.36
CA TYR A 57 8.88 -21.08 29.58
C TYR A 57 9.65 -19.98 30.31
N ARG A 58 10.36 -20.41 31.36
CA ARG A 58 11.55 -19.72 31.87
C ARG A 58 12.57 -20.78 32.31
N ARG A 59 13.41 -21.24 31.39
CA ARG A 59 14.82 -21.66 31.58
C ARG A 59 15.33 -22.44 30.37
N PHE A 60 16.67 -22.49 30.27
CA PHE A 60 17.56 -23.06 29.26
C PHE A 60 17.94 -22.10 28.13
N ASP A 61 19.21 -21.88 27.78
CA ASP A 61 20.57 -22.08 28.34
C ASP A 61 21.47 -21.42 27.26
N ASP A 62 22.50 -20.61 27.55
CA ASP A 62 23.82 -21.03 28.01
C ASP A 62 24.33 -22.33 27.37
N ASP A 63 24.51 -22.33 26.03
CA ASP A 63 25.66 -22.98 25.40
C ASP A 63 25.68 -22.68 23.89
N GLN A 64 26.73 -22.03 23.42
CA GLN A 64 27.40 -22.25 22.13
C GLN A 64 28.71 -21.44 22.12
N ARG A 65 29.75 -22.06 22.69
CA ARG A 65 31.16 -21.72 22.47
C ARG A 65 31.48 -21.83 20.98
N SER A 66 31.97 -20.74 20.39
CA SER A 66 32.66 -20.78 19.09
C SER A 66 34.14 -21.14 19.29
N PRO A 67 34.77 -21.91 18.37
CA PRO A 67 36.18 -22.25 18.47
C PRO A 67 37.06 -21.10 17.98
N ILE A 68 38.08 -20.77 18.78
CA ILE A 68 39.14 -19.80 18.47
C ILE A 68 40.16 -20.47 17.54
N PRO A 69 40.52 -19.86 16.39
CA PRO A 69 41.68 -20.29 15.61
C PRO A 69 42.97 -19.81 16.28
N THR A 70 43.87 -20.76 16.50
CA THR A 70 45.24 -20.57 17.00
C THR A 70 46.12 -19.99 15.89
N GLY A 71 46.83 -18.89 16.20
CA GLY A 71 47.90 -18.32 15.39
C GLY A 71 48.97 -17.70 16.30
N PRO A 72 50.27 -17.75 15.96
CA PRO A 72 51.33 -17.83 16.95
C PRO A 72 51.89 -16.49 17.44
N ARG A 73 52.24 -16.52 18.73
CA ARG A 73 53.23 -15.74 19.48
C ARG A 73 54.12 -14.78 18.66
N SER A 74 54.10 -13.51 19.07
CA SER A 74 55.30 -12.66 19.13
C SER A 74 55.37 -11.99 20.50
N LEU A 75 56.52 -12.20 21.14
CA LEU A 75 56.92 -11.73 22.46
C LEU A 75 57.23 -10.23 22.40
N HIS A 76 56.77 -9.45 23.39
CA HIS A 76 57.64 -8.54 24.16
C HIS A 76 56.86 -7.91 25.34
N PRO A 77 57.41 -7.91 26.57
CA PRO A 77 56.80 -7.34 27.75
C PRO A 77 57.38 -5.95 28.11
N LEU A 78 56.67 -5.22 28.97
CA LEU A 78 57.07 -4.14 29.92
C LEU A 78 56.20 -2.86 29.79
N PRO A 79 56.09 -2.01 30.83
CA PRO A 79 55.60 -2.35 32.17
C PRO A 79 54.57 -1.34 32.73
N ARG A 80 53.90 -1.78 33.79
CA ARG A 80 53.20 -0.97 34.80
C ARG A 80 53.96 0.32 35.19
N THR A 81 53.23 1.42 35.25
CA THR A 81 53.50 2.49 36.22
C THR A 81 52.23 2.83 36.97
N MET A 82 52.26 2.54 38.28
CA MET A 82 51.42 3.13 39.30
C MET A 82 51.55 4.65 39.26
N SER A 83 50.43 5.37 39.36
CA SER A 83 50.41 6.79 39.69
C SER A 83 49.21 7.06 40.57
N HIS A 84 49.45 7.00 41.88
CA HIS A 84 48.71 7.75 42.86
C HIS A 84 48.84 9.24 42.52
N ASP A 85 47.72 9.94 42.34
CA ASP A 85 47.72 11.35 42.66
C ASP A 85 46.48 11.75 43.46
N ARG A 86 46.77 12.33 44.62
CA ARG A 86 45.86 12.90 45.59
C ARG A 86 45.66 14.35 45.15
N SER A 87 44.48 14.72 44.65
CA SER A 87 44.12 16.13 44.54
C SER A 87 42.71 16.41 45.06
N LYS A 88 42.72 16.86 46.33
CA LYS A 88 41.91 17.96 46.90
C LYS A 88 40.45 18.06 46.45
N ARG A 89 39.60 17.37 47.21
CA ARG A 89 38.16 17.59 47.33
C ARG A 89 37.91 18.93 48.08
N PRO A 90 37.12 19.87 47.56
CA PRO A 90 36.69 21.04 48.34
C PRO A 90 35.74 20.59 49.47
N LEU A 91 35.88 21.22 50.64
CA LEU A 91 35.00 21.00 51.79
C LEU A 91 33.56 21.36 51.44
N SER A 92 32.68 20.37 51.55
CA SER A 92 31.23 20.54 51.59
C SER A 92 30.81 21.32 52.84
N PRO A 93 29.89 22.30 52.74
CA PRO A 93 29.35 23.04 53.89
C PRO A 93 28.57 22.11 54.84
N PRO A 94 28.43 22.49 56.12
CA PRO A 94 27.78 21.67 57.14
C PRO A 94 26.30 21.43 56.80
N PRO A 95 25.72 20.27 57.20
CA PRO A 95 24.35 19.92 56.88
C PRO A 95 23.42 20.87 57.65
N THR A 96 22.81 21.81 56.93
CA THR A 96 21.64 22.53 57.42
C THR A 96 20.58 21.48 57.72
N THR A 97 20.12 21.42 58.96
CA THR A 97 18.98 20.64 59.41
C THR A 97 17.75 21.05 58.61
N MET A 98 17.58 20.45 57.43
CA MET A 98 16.31 20.44 56.73
C MET A 98 15.35 19.69 57.63
N HIS A 99 14.29 20.38 58.05
CA HIS A 99 13.11 19.73 58.60
C HIS A 99 12.76 18.58 57.65
N GLN A 100 12.92 17.34 58.13
CA GLN A 100 12.38 16.17 57.46
C GLN A 100 10.88 16.42 57.34
N ALA A 101 10.45 16.85 56.15
CA ALA A 101 9.08 16.69 55.74
C ALA A 101 8.83 15.18 55.87
N GLY A 102 8.05 14.80 56.89
CA GLY A 102 7.73 13.41 57.14
C GLY A 102 7.23 12.75 55.86
N PRO A 103 7.47 11.44 55.67
CA PRO A 103 7.14 10.73 54.44
C PRO A 103 5.70 11.07 54.07
N VAL A 104 5.54 11.74 52.92
CA VAL A 104 4.24 12.04 52.31
C VAL A 104 3.52 10.70 52.29
N ARG A 105 2.48 10.58 53.14
CA ARG A 105 1.69 9.35 53.22
C ARG A 105 1.06 9.16 51.85
N SER A 106 1.66 8.31 51.02
CA SER A 106 1.10 7.95 49.73
C SER A 106 -0.27 7.34 50.00
N ASN A 107 -1.28 7.82 49.27
CA ASN A 107 -2.62 7.31 49.44
C ASN A 107 -2.63 5.92 48.77
N PRO A 108 -2.74 4.80 49.51
CA PRO A 108 -2.60 3.47 48.95
C PRO A 108 -3.63 3.18 47.85
N ALA A 109 -4.79 3.85 47.88
CA ALA A 109 -5.79 3.77 46.82
C ALA A 109 -5.31 4.39 45.49
N ARG A 110 -4.53 5.49 45.55
CA ARG A 110 -3.93 6.11 44.36
C ARG A 110 -2.81 5.26 43.79
N ASP A 111 -2.00 4.67 44.65
CA ASP A 111 -0.93 3.79 44.23
C ASP A 111 -1.48 2.54 43.52
N SER A 112 -2.64 2.01 43.96
CA SER A 112 -3.34 0.95 43.23
C SER A 112 -3.90 1.40 41.88
N GLU A 113 -4.52 2.58 41.78
CA GLU A 113 -5.05 3.09 40.50
C GLU A 113 -3.93 3.36 39.48
N LEU A 114 -2.80 3.91 39.93
CA LEU A 114 -1.62 4.12 39.09
C LEU A 114 -1.03 2.80 38.61
N LYS A 115 -1.03 1.77 39.48
CA LYS A 115 -0.58 0.43 39.11
C LYS A 115 -1.51 -0.19 38.06
N ASP A 116 -2.83 -0.13 38.25
CA ASP A 116 -3.81 -0.62 37.27
C ASP A 116 -3.66 0.11 35.92
N LEU A 117 -3.40 1.42 35.95
CA LEU A 117 -3.17 2.21 34.74
C LEU A 117 -1.88 1.79 34.02
N ALA A 118 -0.82 1.50 34.78
CA ALA A 118 0.43 0.98 34.23
C ALA A 118 0.25 -0.41 33.59
N GLU A 119 -0.54 -1.29 34.22
CA GLU A 119 -0.89 -2.60 33.65
C GLU A 119 -1.68 -2.47 32.34
N LEU A 120 -2.67 -1.56 32.29
CA LEU A 120 -3.42 -1.27 31.06
C LEU A 120 -2.54 -0.70 29.94
N LEU A 121 -1.53 0.11 30.27
CA LEU A 121 -0.57 0.61 29.30
C LEU A 121 0.30 -0.53 28.73
N CYS A 122 0.79 -1.42 29.60
CA CYS A 122 1.54 -2.61 29.18
C CYS A 122 0.71 -3.50 28.25
N ASP A 123 -0.56 -3.76 28.59
CA ASP A 123 -1.49 -4.53 27.74
C ASP A 123 -1.66 -3.87 26.37
N LYS A 124 -1.92 -2.55 26.33
CA LYS A 124 -2.03 -1.80 25.07
C LYS A 124 -0.77 -1.93 24.23
N MET A 125 0.42 -1.79 24.83
CA MET A 125 1.69 -1.93 24.13
C MET A 125 1.88 -3.35 23.59
N TRP A 126 1.53 -4.36 24.37
CA TRP A 126 1.66 -5.76 23.95
C TRP A 126 0.77 -6.08 22.73
N TRP A 127 -0.51 -5.67 22.74
CA TRP A 127 -1.40 -5.86 21.58
C TRP A 127 -0.89 -5.14 20.33
N ARG A 128 -0.31 -3.94 20.49
CA ARG A 128 0.31 -3.21 19.38
C ARG A 128 1.46 -4.00 18.76
N VAL A 129 2.34 -4.58 19.58
CA VAL A 129 3.45 -5.43 19.10
C VAL A 129 2.93 -6.65 18.33
N GLN A 130 1.85 -7.29 18.81
CA GLN A 130 1.23 -8.42 18.10
C GLN A 130 0.64 -8.00 16.74
N CYS A 131 -0.03 -6.85 16.66
CA CYS A 131 -0.53 -6.29 15.39
C CYS A 131 0.62 -6.02 14.39
N GLU A 132 1.74 -5.48 14.86
CA GLU A 132 2.92 -5.23 14.02
C GLU A 132 3.56 -6.55 13.53
N HIS A 133 3.60 -7.56 14.39
CA HIS A 133 4.08 -8.90 14.03
C HIS A 133 3.23 -9.52 12.91
N GLU A 134 1.91 -9.54 13.06
CA GLU A 134 1.02 -10.07 12.03
C GLU A 134 1.07 -9.25 10.73
N THR A 135 1.25 -7.93 10.82
CA THR A 135 1.44 -7.11 9.61
C THR A 135 2.72 -7.47 8.86
N LYS A 136 3.81 -7.81 9.56
CA LYS A 136 5.04 -8.30 8.92
C LYS A 136 4.83 -9.68 8.30
N ARG A 137 4.11 -10.58 9.00
CA ARG A 137 3.78 -11.92 8.50
C ARG A 137 2.89 -11.88 7.25
N GLU A 138 1.86 -11.03 7.25
CA GLU A 138 0.98 -10.78 6.11
C GLU A 138 1.78 -10.36 4.87
N LYS A 139 2.69 -9.38 5.02
CA LYS A 139 3.57 -8.92 3.94
C LYS A 139 4.44 -10.05 3.39
N LYS A 140 4.99 -10.89 4.27
CA LYS A 140 5.81 -12.04 3.86
C LYS A 140 4.99 -13.07 3.08
N LEU A 141 3.82 -13.45 3.60
CA LEU A 141 2.92 -14.40 2.93
C LEU A 141 2.42 -13.89 1.57
N THR A 142 2.16 -12.58 1.48
CA THR A 142 1.79 -11.93 0.21
C THR A 142 2.94 -12.05 -0.79
N ALA A 143 4.15 -11.68 -0.40
CA ALA A 143 5.32 -11.79 -1.26
C ALA A 143 5.65 -13.24 -1.68
N ASP A 144 5.44 -14.20 -0.78
CA ASP A 144 5.61 -15.62 -1.08
C ASP A 144 4.53 -16.11 -2.06
N ARG A 145 3.27 -15.65 -1.92
CA ARG A 145 2.18 -15.94 -2.84
C ARG A 145 2.45 -15.37 -4.24
N ASP A 146 2.96 -14.15 -4.32
CA ASP A 146 3.26 -13.47 -5.59
C ASP A 146 4.44 -14.13 -6.34
N ARG A 147 5.31 -14.85 -5.62
CA ARG A 147 6.40 -15.65 -6.21
C ARG A 147 5.93 -16.99 -6.76
N CYS A 148 4.72 -17.45 -6.42
CA CYS A 148 4.18 -18.69 -6.96
C CYS A 148 3.74 -18.50 -8.42
N PRO A 149 4.31 -19.25 -9.38
CA PRO A 149 3.93 -19.12 -10.78
C PRO A 149 2.45 -19.53 -10.97
N PRO A 150 1.63 -18.69 -11.62
CA PRO A 150 0.26 -19.08 -11.95
C PRO A 150 0.27 -20.15 -13.05
N GLY A 151 -0.35 -21.30 -12.81
CA GLY A 151 -0.70 -22.26 -13.86
C GLY A 151 -0.09 -23.66 -13.78
N ASN A 152 0.83 -23.94 -12.86
CA ASN A 152 1.27 -25.32 -12.62
C ASN A 152 0.27 -26.04 -11.70
N THR A 153 -0.31 -27.14 -12.17
CA THR A 153 -1.25 -27.99 -11.41
C THR A 153 -0.61 -28.53 -10.13
N GLU A 154 0.71 -28.73 -10.13
CA GLU A 154 1.48 -29.16 -8.95
C GLU A 154 1.68 -28.03 -7.92
N THR A 155 1.73 -26.76 -8.35
CA THR A 155 1.92 -25.60 -7.46
C THR A 155 0.61 -24.95 -7.01
N ALA A 156 -0.51 -25.29 -7.65
CA ALA A 156 -1.84 -24.78 -7.30
C ALA A 156 -2.15 -24.99 -5.81
N HIS A 157 -1.87 -26.19 -5.29
CA HIS A 157 -2.09 -26.54 -3.88
C HIS A 157 -1.25 -25.68 -2.92
N TYR A 158 -0.04 -25.27 -3.31
CA TYR A 158 0.81 -24.42 -2.47
C TYR A 158 0.30 -22.97 -2.43
N SER A 159 -0.18 -22.45 -3.56
CA SER A 159 -0.79 -21.12 -3.62
C SER A 159 -2.07 -21.02 -2.78
N GLU A 160 -2.87 -22.09 -2.74
CA GLU A 160 -4.07 -22.19 -1.88
C GLU A 160 -3.70 -22.25 -0.39
N ILE A 161 -2.65 -22.97 -0.02
CA ILE A 161 -2.15 -22.99 1.36
C ILE A 161 -1.70 -21.59 1.78
N LEU A 162 -0.92 -20.89 0.95
CA LEU A 162 -0.48 -19.52 1.24
C LEU A 162 -1.66 -18.57 1.36
N GLN A 163 -2.69 -18.72 0.52
CA GLN A 163 -3.91 -17.95 0.61
C GLN A 163 -4.65 -18.19 1.94
N GLN A 164 -4.81 -19.45 2.36
CA GLN A 164 -5.43 -19.79 3.65
C GLN A 164 -4.61 -19.24 4.84
N GLN A 165 -3.28 -19.30 4.78
CA GLN A 165 -2.42 -18.73 5.82
C GLN A 165 -2.53 -17.21 5.88
N LEU A 166 -2.66 -16.55 4.72
CA LEU A 166 -2.84 -15.10 4.63
C LEU A 166 -4.19 -14.68 5.23
N GLU A 167 -5.26 -15.42 4.96
CA GLU A 167 -6.58 -15.21 5.58
C GLU A 167 -6.55 -15.42 7.10
N GLN A 168 -5.85 -16.45 7.59
CA GLN A 168 -5.66 -16.65 9.03
C GLN A 168 -4.88 -15.51 9.68
N CYS A 169 -3.83 -15.03 9.02
CA CYS A 169 -3.04 -13.89 9.48
C CYS A 169 -3.88 -12.60 9.55
N GLN A 170 -4.73 -12.36 8.54
CA GLN A 170 -5.66 -11.23 8.54
C GLN A 170 -6.71 -11.32 9.65
N LYS A 171 -7.26 -12.51 9.90
CA LYS A 171 -8.17 -12.76 11.04
C LYS A 171 -7.50 -12.48 12.38
N ALA A 172 -6.26 -12.95 12.58
CA ALA A 172 -5.50 -12.70 13.81
C ALA A 172 -5.20 -11.20 13.99
N LYS A 173 -4.76 -10.52 12.94
CA LYS A 173 -4.53 -9.07 12.93
C LYS A 173 -5.78 -8.27 13.30
N LYS A 174 -6.94 -8.64 12.75
CA LYS A 174 -8.23 -8.03 13.11
C LYS A 174 -8.55 -8.21 14.59
N LEU A 175 -8.42 -9.44 15.10
CA LEU A 175 -8.63 -9.76 16.51
C LEU A 175 -7.72 -8.94 17.44
N TYR A 176 -6.43 -8.81 17.10
CA TYR A 176 -5.48 -8.02 17.89
C TYR A 176 -5.79 -6.54 17.86
N THR A 177 -6.25 -6.03 16.72
CA THR A 177 -6.67 -4.62 16.58
C THR A 177 -7.90 -4.34 17.46
N GLU A 178 -8.89 -5.23 17.46
CA GLU A 178 -10.07 -5.12 18.34
C GLU A 178 -9.68 -5.14 19.82
N ARG A 179 -8.78 -6.04 20.23
CA ARG A 179 -8.27 -6.10 21.61
C ARG A 179 -7.46 -4.88 22.00
N MET A 180 -6.64 -4.34 21.09
CA MET A 180 -5.91 -3.09 21.28
C MET A 180 -6.86 -1.91 21.51
N THR A 181 -7.89 -1.75 20.66
CA THR A 181 -8.88 -0.66 20.83
C THR A 181 -9.65 -0.79 22.15
N THR A 182 -9.95 -2.02 22.58
CA THR A 182 -10.57 -2.28 23.89
C THR A 182 -9.65 -1.90 25.04
N ALA A 183 -8.37 -2.27 24.98
CA ALA A 183 -7.36 -1.91 25.99
C ALA A 183 -7.16 -0.39 26.06
N GLU A 184 -7.13 0.29 24.91
CA GLU A 184 -7.07 1.74 24.82
C GLU A 184 -8.29 2.43 25.44
N GLY A 185 -9.50 1.94 25.16
CA GLY A 185 -10.71 2.45 25.81
C GLY A 185 -10.68 2.32 27.33
N LYS A 186 -10.20 1.19 27.86
CA LYS A 186 -10.01 0.97 29.30
C LYS A 186 -8.96 1.93 29.87
N PHE A 187 -7.84 2.10 29.19
CA PHE A 187 -6.77 3.01 29.59
C PHE A 187 -7.26 4.46 29.66
N ILE A 188 -7.97 4.94 28.63
CA ILE A 188 -8.56 6.30 28.60
C ILE A 188 -9.56 6.48 29.75
N THR A 189 -10.42 5.49 29.99
CA THR A 189 -11.37 5.51 31.12
C THR A 189 -10.65 5.55 32.47
N GLY A 190 -9.55 4.81 32.60
CA GLY A 190 -8.69 4.83 33.80
C GLY A 190 -8.05 6.20 34.04
N ILE A 191 -7.52 6.85 32.99
CA ILE A 191 -7.01 8.22 33.09
C ILE A 191 -8.12 9.18 33.50
N ALA A 192 -9.30 9.11 32.87
CA ALA A 192 -10.42 9.98 33.19
C ALA A 192 -10.82 9.86 34.66
N ARG A 193 -10.92 8.62 35.18
CA ARG A 193 -11.21 8.35 36.59
C ARG A 193 -10.13 8.91 37.52
N LEU A 194 -8.85 8.72 37.16
CA LEU A 194 -7.73 9.27 37.92
C LEU A 194 -7.85 10.80 37.99
N VAL A 195 -8.05 11.47 36.85
CA VAL A 195 -8.21 12.94 36.77
C VAL A 195 -9.42 13.43 37.56
N GLU A 196 -10.56 12.75 37.45
CA GLU A 196 -11.77 13.03 38.24
C GLU A 196 -11.55 12.86 39.74
N GLY A 197 -10.72 11.90 40.17
CA GLY A 197 -10.32 11.72 41.57
C GLY A 197 -9.32 12.77 42.09
N TYR A 198 -8.62 13.47 41.19
CA TYR A 198 -7.72 14.58 41.54
C TYR A 198 -8.44 15.92 41.70
N ALA A 199 -9.58 16.11 41.03
CA ALA A 199 -10.37 17.35 41.05
C ALA A 199 -11.04 17.75 42.40
N PRO A 200 -11.54 16.85 43.28
CA PRO A 200 -12.45 17.28 44.35
C PRO A 200 -11.77 17.80 45.63
N GLY A 201 -10.44 17.61 45.78
CA GLY A 201 -9.74 17.89 47.04
C GLY A 201 -8.62 18.92 46.97
N MET A 202 -8.26 19.40 45.78
CA MET A 202 -7.15 20.37 45.60
C MET A 202 -7.60 21.82 45.51
N LEU A 203 -8.92 22.08 45.46
CA LEU A 203 -9.46 23.39 45.75
C LEU A 203 -9.76 23.44 47.24
N PRO A 204 -9.02 24.22 48.05
CA PRO A 204 -9.39 24.42 49.45
C PRO A 204 -10.84 24.93 49.50
N PRO A 205 -11.67 24.44 50.45
CA PRO A 205 -13.00 24.99 50.68
C PRO A 205 -12.83 26.44 51.13
N SER A 206 -12.80 27.34 50.15
CA SER A 206 -12.42 28.73 50.33
C SER A 206 -13.64 29.48 50.86
N GLY A 207 -13.87 29.35 52.15
CA GLY A 207 -14.64 30.30 52.96
C GLY A 207 -13.91 31.62 53.20
N LEU A 208 -12.99 32.02 52.32
CA LEU A 208 -12.23 33.27 52.41
C LEU A 208 -12.50 34.15 51.19
N ALA A 209 -13.76 34.56 51.08
CA ALA A 209 -14.16 35.77 50.39
C ALA A 209 -13.42 36.96 51.02
N ARG A 210 -12.28 37.38 50.46
CA ARG A 210 -11.66 38.71 50.69
C ARG A 210 -10.44 39.03 49.81
N SER A 211 -10.39 38.52 48.58
CA SER A 211 -9.53 39.11 47.55
C SER A 211 -10.43 39.77 46.52
N GLY A 212 -10.50 41.09 46.53
CA GLY A 212 -11.36 41.91 45.66
C GLY A 212 -10.97 41.92 44.17
N VAL A 213 -10.43 40.83 43.65
CA VAL A 213 -10.57 40.51 42.23
C VAL A 213 -11.92 39.83 42.16
N ARG A 214 -12.93 40.51 41.60
CA ARG A 214 -14.28 39.95 41.52
C ARG A 214 -14.17 38.56 40.90
N ASP A 215 -14.69 37.53 41.56
CA ASP A 215 -14.70 36.16 41.03
C ASP A 215 -15.27 36.15 39.60
N GLU A 216 -16.20 37.07 39.31
CA GLU A 216 -16.74 37.36 37.98
C GLU A 216 -15.69 37.64 36.90
N GLU A 217 -14.56 38.31 37.21
CA GLU A 217 -13.52 38.63 36.23
C GLU A 217 -12.56 37.45 36.00
N PHE A 218 -12.28 36.67 37.04
CA PHE A 218 -11.49 35.45 36.92
C PHE A 218 -12.29 34.35 36.21
N ASP A 219 -13.55 34.19 36.58
CA ASP A 219 -14.49 33.30 35.90
C ASP A 219 -14.69 33.75 34.45
N ALA A 220 -14.87 35.05 34.16
CA ALA A 220 -14.93 35.53 32.79
C ALA A 220 -13.65 35.26 31.99
N ARG A 221 -12.46 35.34 32.63
CA ARG A 221 -11.19 34.97 31.98
C ARG A 221 -11.07 33.48 31.73
N LEU A 222 -11.47 32.63 32.68
CA LEU A 222 -11.51 31.19 32.51
C LEU A 222 -12.53 30.77 31.44
N ASP A 223 -13.70 31.42 31.41
CA ASP A 223 -14.73 31.19 30.40
C ASP A 223 -14.26 31.65 29.02
N ASN A 224 -13.57 32.79 28.93
CA ASN A 224 -12.98 33.25 27.69
C ASN A 224 -11.87 32.32 27.21
N LEU A 225 -11.03 31.79 28.12
CA LEU A 225 -10.01 30.80 27.77
C LEU A 225 -10.63 29.48 27.32
N ARG A 226 -11.68 29.01 28.00
CA ARG A 226 -12.45 27.82 27.61
C ARG A 226 -13.09 28.01 26.23
N LYS A 227 -13.75 29.15 25.99
CA LYS A 227 -14.34 29.49 24.68
C LYS A 227 -13.28 29.61 23.59
N ALA A 228 -12.12 30.19 23.88
CA ALA A 228 -10.99 30.28 22.95
C ALA A 228 -10.42 28.89 22.62
N LEU A 229 -10.29 28.02 23.62
CA LEU A 229 -9.82 26.65 23.42
C LEU A 229 -10.87 25.82 22.64
N GLU A 230 -12.14 25.96 22.98
CA GLU A 230 -13.25 25.27 22.32
C GLU A 230 -13.40 25.70 20.86
N THR A 231 -13.28 27.01 20.57
CA THR A 231 -13.27 27.52 19.19
C THR A 231 -12.03 27.05 18.43
N SER A 232 -10.85 27.05 19.04
CA SER A 232 -9.62 26.51 18.43
C SER A 232 -9.73 25.02 18.12
N VAL A 233 -10.28 24.22 19.03
CA VAL A 233 -10.51 22.78 18.83
C VAL A 233 -11.58 22.53 17.77
N LYS A 234 -12.71 23.26 17.79
CA LYS A 234 -13.75 23.18 16.75
C LYS A 234 -13.20 23.55 15.39
N GLN A 235 -12.38 24.61 15.30
CA GLN A 235 -11.69 25.00 14.07
C GLN A 235 -10.76 23.89 13.58
N ARG A 236 -9.90 23.31 14.43
CA ARG A 236 -9.06 22.17 14.05
C ARG A 236 -9.84 20.93 13.64
N ILE A 237 -10.99 20.66 14.27
CA ILE A 237 -11.87 19.56 13.88
C ILE A 237 -12.48 19.84 12.51
N GLN A 238 -12.92 21.07 12.26
CA GLN A 238 -13.47 21.49 10.97
C GLN A 238 -12.40 21.46 9.86
N GLU A 239 -11.21 21.99 10.10
CA GLU A 239 -10.06 21.88 9.18
C GLU A 239 -9.72 20.41 8.90
N ASN A 240 -9.70 19.53 9.92
CA ASN A 240 -9.51 18.10 9.70
C ASN A 240 -10.66 17.43 8.94
N GLN A 241 -11.90 17.89 9.12
CA GLN A 241 -13.05 17.42 8.35
C GLN A 241 -12.99 17.92 6.91
N GLU A 242 -12.51 19.13 6.66
CA GLU A 242 -12.28 19.68 5.32
C GLU A 242 -11.10 18.99 4.64
N ILE A 243 -10.02 18.69 5.35
CA ILE A 243 -8.92 17.85 4.87
C ILE A 243 -9.43 16.44 4.58
N LYS A 244 -10.28 15.86 5.44
CA LYS A 244 -10.90 14.54 5.18
C LYS A 244 -11.87 14.59 4.02
N LYS A 245 -12.66 15.65 3.86
CA LYS A 245 -13.55 15.85 2.71
C LYS A 245 -12.75 16.06 1.44
N ALA A 246 -11.69 16.88 1.47
CA ALA A 246 -10.78 17.07 0.36
C ALA A 246 -10.08 15.75 0.01
N ALA A 247 -9.55 15.00 0.98
CA ALA A 247 -8.97 13.68 0.75
C ALA A 247 -10.01 12.67 0.25
N ALA A 248 -11.24 12.70 0.75
CA ALA A 248 -12.34 11.88 0.28
C ALA A 248 -12.82 12.27 -1.12
N SER A 249 -12.81 13.55 -1.46
CA SER A 249 -13.11 14.10 -2.79
C SER A 249 -11.98 13.83 -3.77
N THR A 250 -10.73 13.88 -3.35
CA THR A 250 -9.56 13.46 -4.13
C THR A 250 -9.58 11.96 -4.33
N SER A 251 -9.90 11.17 -3.30
CA SER A 251 -10.11 9.72 -3.45
C SER A 251 -11.36 9.39 -4.27
N ALA A 252 -12.41 10.21 -4.21
CA ALA A 252 -13.60 10.06 -5.03
C ALA A 252 -13.33 10.48 -6.48
N SER A 253 -12.43 11.43 -6.75
CA SER A 253 -11.97 11.79 -8.09
C SER A 253 -11.03 10.72 -8.67
N LEU A 254 -10.19 10.11 -7.84
CA LEU A 254 -9.47 8.87 -8.17
C LEU A 254 -10.44 7.68 -8.32
N SER A 255 -11.59 7.71 -7.65
CA SER A 255 -12.68 6.74 -7.80
C SER A 255 -13.71 7.14 -8.87
N THR A 256 -13.60 8.27 -9.56
CA THR A 256 -14.35 8.45 -10.82
C THR A 256 -13.67 7.71 -11.97
N THR A 257 -12.42 7.28 -11.77
CA THR A 257 -11.81 6.15 -12.48
C THR A 257 -12.37 4.78 -12.03
N SER A 258 -13.22 4.71 -10.99
CA SER A 258 -13.90 3.47 -10.55
C SER A 258 -15.02 3.05 -11.51
N ALA A 259 -15.65 3.98 -12.24
CA ALA A 259 -16.54 3.58 -13.34
C ALA A 259 -15.74 2.86 -14.45
N GLY A 260 -14.52 3.35 -14.73
CA GLY A 260 -13.56 2.67 -15.60
C GLY A 260 -13.05 1.36 -15.00
N GLN A 261 -12.80 1.30 -13.68
CA GLN A 261 -12.32 0.09 -13.01
C GLN A 261 -13.40 -0.98 -12.89
N VAL A 262 -14.66 -0.63 -12.62
CA VAL A 262 -15.80 -1.55 -12.61
C VAL A 262 -16.10 -2.03 -14.03
N LYS A 263 -15.99 -1.15 -15.04
CA LYS A 263 -16.09 -1.54 -16.45
C LYS A 263 -14.96 -2.47 -16.87
N LEU A 264 -13.70 -2.15 -16.52
CA LEU A 264 -12.55 -3.03 -16.75
C LEU A 264 -12.66 -4.34 -15.99
N GLN A 265 -13.17 -4.33 -14.76
CA GLN A 265 -13.40 -5.54 -13.96
C GLN A 265 -14.46 -6.42 -14.63
N LYS A 266 -15.57 -5.81 -15.08
CA LYS A 266 -16.64 -6.50 -15.83
C LYS A 266 -16.11 -7.07 -17.15
N GLU A 267 -15.36 -6.28 -17.93
CA GLU A 267 -14.70 -6.74 -19.16
C GLU A 267 -13.67 -7.85 -18.89
N THR A 268 -12.94 -7.77 -17.78
CA THR A 268 -11.98 -8.81 -17.36
C THR A 268 -12.70 -10.10 -16.97
N ASP A 269 -13.83 -10.01 -16.26
CA ASP A 269 -14.63 -11.17 -15.87
C ASP A 269 -15.35 -11.79 -17.07
N GLU A 270 -15.81 -10.98 -18.03
CA GLU A 270 -16.35 -11.44 -19.32
C GLU A 270 -15.27 -12.12 -20.17
N LEU A 271 -14.06 -11.56 -20.25
CA LEU A 271 -12.92 -12.18 -20.93
C LEU A 271 -12.51 -13.51 -20.28
N LYS A 272 -12.50 -13.59 -18.95
CA LYS A 272 -12.25 -14.86 -18.23
C LYS A 272 -13.30 -15.90 -18.55
N LYS A 273 -14.59 -15.51 -18.58
CA LYS A 273 -15.69 -16.42 -18.93
C LYS A 273 -15.58 -16.89 -20.38
N SER A 274 -15.23 -16.00 -21.31
CA SER A 274 -14.99 -16.32 -22.72
C SER A 274 -13.80 -17.28 -22.89
N LEU A 275 -12.67 -17.00 -22.23
CA LEU A 275 -11.49 -17.87 -22.21
C LEU A 275 -11.83 -19.28 -21.68
N GLN A 276 -12.64 -19.36 -20.62
CA GLN A 276 -13.06 -20.63 -20.05
C GLN A 276 -13.98 -21.40 -21.01
N SER A 277 -14.90 -20.73 -21.70
CA SER A 277 -15.74 -21.37 -22.72
C SER A 277 -14.92 -21.84 -23.92
N GLU A 278 -13.91 -21.09 -24.34
CA GLU A 278 -13.03 -21.48 -25.45
C GLU A 278 -12.12 -22.64 -25.06
N LYS A 279 -11.66 -22.68 -23.80
CA LYS A 279 -10.94 -23.84 -23.26
C LYS A 279 -11.81 -25.10 -23.29
N GLN A 280 -13.06 -25.01 -22.83
CA GLN A 280 -14.00 -26.14 -22.90
C GLN A 280 -14.30 -26.57 -24.35
N ARG A 281 -14.35 -25.61 -25.28
CA ARG A 281 -14.49 -25.88 -26.72
C ARG A 281 -13.27 -26.62 -27.26
N ASN A 282 -12.06 -26.17 -26.92
CA ASN A 282 -10.81 -26.82 -27.31
C ASN A 282 -10.70 -28.24 -26.73
N ASP A 283 -11.03 -28.45 -25.47
CA ASP A 283 -11.05 -29.79 -24.86
C ASP A 283 -12.00 -30.74 -25.61
N ARG A 284 -13.17 -30.24 -26.05
CA ARG A 284 -14.12 -31.02 -26.87
C ARG A 284 -13.58 -31.31 -28.27
N LEU A 285 -12.89 -30.36 -28.89
CA LEU A 285 -12.28 -30.53 -30.21
C LEU A 285 -11.11 -31.50 -30.15
N GLU A 286 -10.26 -31.42 -29.14
CA GLU A 286 -9.17 -32.34 -28.88
C GLU A 286 -9.68 -33.77 -28.66
N LYS A 287 -10.76 -33.92 -27.88
CA LYS A 287 -11.43 -35.23 -27.72
C LYS A 287 -11.99 -35.77 -29.03
N LYS A 288 -12.55 -34.91 -29.90
CA LYS A 288 -13.02 -35.31 -31.24
C LYS A 288 -11.85 -35.70 -32.16
N LEU A 289 -10.73 -34.98 -32.10
CA LEU A 289 -9.53 -35.33 -32.86
C LEU A 289 -8.98 -36.69 -32.43
N GLN A 290 -8.92 -36.96 -31.13
CA GLN A 290 -8.53 -38.27 -30.60
C GLN A 290 -9.49 -39.39 -31.05
N ASP A 291 -10.81 -39.15 -31.05
CA ASP A 291 -11.79 -40.14 -31.54
C ASP A 291 -11.62 -40.41 -33.04
N MET A 292 -11.37 -39.37 -33.85
CA MET A 292 -11.08 -39.53 -35.28
C MET A 292 -9.75 -40.25 -35.52
N GLU A 293 -8.72 -39.97 -34.74
CA GLU A 293 -7.42 -40.65 -34.80
C GLU A 293 -7.56 -42.13 -34.44
N GLN A 294 -8.32 -42.45 -33.37
CA GLN A 294 -8.64 -43.84 -33.01
C GLN A 294 -9.42 -44.55 -34.13
N ARG A 295 -10.39 -43.88 -34.76
CA ARG A 295 -11.13 -44.42 -35.91
C ARG A 295 -10.23 -44.66 -37.13
N LEU A 296 -9.32 -43.74 -37.43
CA LEU A 296 -8.34 -43.90 -38.52
C LEU A 296 -7.40 -45.06 -38.24
N ASN A 297 -6.88 -45.18 -37.02
CA ASN A 297 -6.05 -46.31 -36.61
C ASN A 297 -6.82 -47.63 -36.71
N HIS A 298 -8.10 -47.66 -36.32
CA HIS A 298 -8.94 -48.85 -36.47
C HIS A 298 -9.17 -49.22 -37.93
N MET A 299 -9.45 -48.24 -38.81
CA MET A 299 -9.59 -48.49 -40.24
C MET A 299 -8.29 -48.97 -40.87
N SER A 300 -7.15 -48.39 -40.48
CA SER A 300 -5.83 -48.84 -40.93
C SER A 300 -5.59 -50.29 -40.54
N GLN A 301 -5.86 -50.66 -39.28
CA GLN A 301 -5.77 -52.05 -38.83
C GLN A 301 -6.73 -52.99 -39.57
N GLN A 302 -7.94 -52.54 -39.89
CA GLN A 302 -8.88 -53.32 -40.72
C GLN A 302 -8.34 -53.51 -42.14
N GLN A 303 -7.72 -52.49 -42.72
CA GLN A 303 -7.11 -52.57 -44.05
C GLN A 303 -5.91 -53.52 -44.07
N ASP A 304 -5.07 -53.49 -43.03
CA ASP A 304 -3.95 -54.44 -42.89
C ASP A 304 -4.45 -55.88 -42.74
N LYS A 305 -5.51 -56.11 -41.94
CA LYS A 305 -6.16 -57.42 -41.83
C LYS A 305 -6.74 -57.89 -43.16
N LEU A 306 -7.45 -57.02 -43.89
CA LEU A 306 -7.99 -57.37 -45.21
C LEU A 306 -6.88 -57.65 -46.21
N ALA A 307 -5.78 -56.91 -46.18
CA ALA A 307 -4.61 -57.16 -47.03
C ALA A 307 -3.97 -58.52 -46.70
N GLN A 308 -3.88 -58.86 -45.41
CA GLN A 308 -3.38 -60.15 -44.92
C GLN A 308 -4.30 -61.32 -45.31
N ASP A 309 -5.62 -61.15 -45.16
CA ASP A 309 -6.63 -62.13 -45.56
C ASP A 309 -6.68 -62.30 -47.09
N THR A 310 -6.47 -61.23 -47.86
CA THR A 310 -6.39 -61.28 -49.32
C THR A 310 -5.11 -61.96 -49.78
N ALA A 311 -3.98 -61.73 -49.09
CA ALA A 311 -2.74 -62.46 -49.34
C ALA A 311 -2.88 -63.97 -49.00
N ALA A 312 -3.66 -64.31 -47.97
CA ALA A 312 -3.95 -65.70 -47.61
C ALA A 312 -4.96 -66.39 -48.56
N ASN A 313 -5.94 -65.65 -49.09
CA ASN A 313 -7.01 -66.20 -49.94
C ASN A 313 -6.69 -66.21 -51.45
N ASN A 314 -5.63 -65.55 -51.91
CA ASN A 314 -5.19 -65.58 -53.31
C ASN A 314 -4.63 -66.95 -53.80
N LEU A 315 -4.77 -68.03 -53.01
CA LEU A 315 -4.56 -69.41 -53.45
C LEU A 315 -5.85 -70.13 -53.90
N SER A 316 -7.03 -69.51 -53.81
CA SER A 316 -8.30 -70.15 -54.21
C SER A 316 -9.08 -69.29 -55.20
N GLY A 317 -8.84 -69.54 -56.49
CA GLY A 317 -9.43 -68.82 -57.64
C GLY A 317 -10.93 -69.07 -57.89
N LYS A 318 -11.78 -68.72 -56.93
CA LYS A 318 -13.23 -68.57 -57.12
C LYS A 318 -13.67 -67.44 -56.21
N ASN A 319 -14.19 -66.33 -56.78
CA ASN A 319 -15.36 -65.59 -56.28
C ASN A 319 -15.53 -64.22 -56.97
N LYS A 320 -16.13 -64.23 -58.17
CA LYS A 320 -16.64 -63.00 -58.84
C LYS A 320 -17.84 -62.34 -58.12
N ALA A 321 -18.36 -62.96 -57.06
CA ALA A 321 -19.48 -62.43 -56.28
C ALA A 321 -19.05 -61.43 -55.19
N GLU A 322 -17.81 -61.51 -54.70
CA GLU A 322 -17.32 -60.61 -53.63
C GLU A 322 -16.99 -59.20 -54.14
N ASP A 323 -16.56 -59.07 -55.39
CA ASP A 323 -16.24 -57.76 -55.98
C ASP A 323 -17.48 -56.89 -56.18
N SER A 324 -18.64 -57.51 -56.45
CA SER A 324 -19.93 -56.79 -56.51
C SER A 324 -20.34 -56.24 -55.13
N HIS A 325 -20.08 -56.98 -54.05
CA HIS A 325 -20.39 -56.53 -52.69
C HIS A 325 -19.47 -55.38 -52.24
N LYS A 326 -18.18 -55.43 -52.60
CA LYS A 326 -17.21 -54.36 -52.32
C LYS A 326 -17.55 -53.07 -53.08
N MET A 327 -18.04 -53.18 -54.32
CA MET A 327 -18.47 -52.02 -55.11
C MET A 327 -19.71 -51.34 -54.53
N SER A 328 -20.71 -52.11 -54.07
CA SER A 328 -21.87 -51.57 -53.35
C SER A 328 -21.49 -50.90 -52.02
N GLN A 329 -20.52 -51.45 -51.28
CA GLN A 329 -19.99 -50.78 -50.07
C GLN A 329 -19.29 -49.46 -50.39
N LEU A 330 -18.55 -49.38 -51.51
CA LEU A 330 -17.90 -48.14 -51.94
C LEU A 330 -18.92 -47.08 -52.36
N MET A 331 -19.96 -47.45 -53.13
CA MET A 331 -21.04 -46.51 -53.47
C MET A 331 -21.78 -46.01 -52.22
N GLN A 332 -22.06 -46.87 -51.25
CA GLN A 332 -22.71 -46.47 -50.00
C GLN A 332 -21.83 -45.52 -49.14
N LYS A 333 -20.50 -45.72 -49.14
CA LYS A 333 -19.56 -44.79 -48.50
C LYS A 333 -19.49 -43.44 -49.23
N LEU A 334 -19.60 -43.45 -50.55
CA LEU A 334 -19.57 -42.23 -51.37
C LEU A 334 -20.85 -41.40 -51.18
N ASP A 335 -22.00 -42.06 -51.08
CA ASP A 335 -23.27 -41.41 -50.73
C ASP A 335 -23.24 -40.84 -49.30
N ALA A 336 -22.64 -41.56 -48.33
CA ALA A 336 -22.48 -41.06 -46.97
C ALA A 336 -21.53 -39.84 -46.87
N ILE A 337 -20.52 -39.74 -47.73
CA ILE A 337 -19.65 -38.55 -47.81
C ILE A 337 -20.39 -37.37 -48.46
N THR A 338 -21.24 -37.65 -49.44
CA THR A 338 -22.02 -36.62 -50.14
C THR A 338 -23.12 -36.03 -49.23
N VAL A 339 -23.64 -36.80 -48.26
CA VAL A 339 -24.55 -36.29 -47.21
C VAL A 339 -23.83 -35.42 -46.16
N ASN A 340 -22.50 -35.53 -46.04
CA ASN A 340 -21.68 -34.74 -45.12
C ASN A 340 -21.04 -33.49 -45.74
N THR A 341 -21.31 -33.19 -47.02
CA THR A 341 -20.84 -31.93 -47.61
C THR A 341 -21.70 -30.77 -47.13
N ILE A 342 -21.08 -29.84 -46.41
CA ILE A 342 -21.70 -28.63 -45.86
C ILE A 342 -22.48 -27.92 -46.96
N THR A 343 -23.79 -27.85 -46.79
CA THR A 343 -24.67 -27.22 -47.76
C THR A 343 -24.42 -25.71 -47.78
N ARG A 344 -24.65 -25.08 -48.92
CA ARG A 344 -24.51 -23.61 -49.06
C ARG A 344 -25.32 -22.83 -48.01
N ARG A 345 -26.42 -23.43 -47.50
CA ARG A 345 -27.24 -22.87 -46.42
C ARG A 345 -26.52 -22.94 -45.07
N GLU A 346 -25.91 -24.08 -44.73
CA GLU A 346 -25.14 -24.24 -43.49
C GLU A 346 -23.90 -23.35 -43.47
N LEU A 347 -23.21 -23.19 -44.62
CA LEU A 347 -22.12 -22.24 -44.72
C LEU A 347 -22.59 -20.79 -44.52
N LYS A 348 -23.78 -20.44 -45.05
CA LYS A 348 -24.37 -19.11 -44.85
C LYS A 348 -24.70 -18.85 -43.38
N ILE A 349 -25.32 -19.82 -42.71
CA ILE A 349 -25.64 -19.76 -41.27
C ILE A 349 -24.35 -19.65 -40.45
N ALA A 350 -23.34 -20.48 -40.73
CA ALA A 350 -22.06 -20.42 -40.03
C ALA A 350 -21.33 -19.08 -40.22
N LEU A 351 -21.49 -18.43 -41.37
CA LEU A 351 -20.94 -17.09 -41.62
C LEU A 351 -21.76 -15.99 -40.91
N GLU A 352 -23.07 -16.15 -40.76
CA GLU A 352 -23.92 -15.25 -39.95
C GLU A 352 -23.58 -15.40 -38.46
N ASP A 353 -23.49 -16.64 -37.96
CA ASP A 353 -23.08 -16.95 -36.58
C ASP A 353 -21.68 -16.40 -36.27
N PHE A 354 -20.76 -16.47 -37.24
CA PHE A 354 -19.43 -15.89 -37.10
C PHE A 354 -19.47 -14.36 -37.05
N ASP A 355 -20.27 -13.72 -37.91
CA ASP A 355 -20.42 -12.26 -37.92
C ASP A 355 -21.03 -11.75 -36.60
N ASP A 356 -21.97 -12.50 -36.03
CA ASP A 356 -22.58 -12.22 -34.72
C ASP A 356 -21.64 -12.51 -33.54
N ALA A 357 -20.79 -13.54 -33.64
CA ALA A 357 -19.81 -13.87 -32.60
C ALA A 357 -18.65 -12.86 -32.52
N VAL A 358 -18.21 -12.34 -33.66
CA VAL A 358 -17.08 -11.39 -33.73
C VAL A 358 -17.51 -9.95 -33.46
N ALA A 359 -18.74 -9.60 -33.85
CA ALA A 359 -19.36 -8.31 -33.54
C ALA A 359 -20.58 -8.53 -32.62
N PRO A 360 -20.36 -8.87 -31.34
CA PRO A 360 -21.46 -9.01 -30.39
C PRO A 360 -22.29 -7.72 -30.41
N SER A 361 -23.60 -7.88 -30.59
CA SER A 361 -24.48 -6.75 -30.90
C SER A 361 -24.28 -5.65 -29.86
N LEU A 362 -23.95 -4.46 -30.36
CA LEU A 362 -23.72 -3.26 -29.55
C LEU A 362 -25.07 -2.68 -29.05
N ASP A 363 -26.03 -3.54 -28.72
CA ASP A 363 -27.44 -3.19 -28.49
C ASP A 363 -27.67 -2.47 -27.15
N ASP A 364 -26.63 -2.26 -26.34
CA ASP A 364 -26.75 -1.56 -25.05
C ASP A 364 -26.47 -0.05 -25.14
N ALA A 365 -26.22 0.50 -26.34
CA ALA A 365 -25.94 1.92 -26.56
C ALA A 365 -27.03 2.61 -27.38
N SER A 366 -28.11 2.98 -26.70
CA SER A 366 -29.16 3.95 -27.09
C SER A 366 -30.12 3.53 -28.23
N PRO A 367 -31.45 3.57 -27.97
CA PRO A 367 -32.46 3.31 -29.00
C PRO A 367 -32.49 4.51 -29.95
N THR A 368 -31.81 4.40 -31.08
CA THR A 368 -31.96 5.35 -32.18
C THR A 368 -32.94 4.72 -33.16
N ASP A 369 -34.13 5.30 -33.28
CA ASP A 369 -35.25 4.88 -34.15
C ASP A 369 -34.83 4.85 -35.64
N GLY A 370 -34.13 3.80 -36.05
CA GLY A 370 -33.79 3.49 -37.43
C GLY A 370 -34.78 2.47 -38.01
N PRO A 371 -35.13 2.56 -39.31
CA PRO A 371 -36.07 1.64 -39.94
C PRO A 371 -35.51 0.21 -39.95
N GLU A 372 -36.05 -0.63 -39.07
CA GLU A 372 -35.86 -2.08 -39.03
C GLU A 372 -36.32 -2.69 -40.36
N GLY A 373 -35.41 -3.28 -41.14
CA GLY A 373 -35.86 -4.07 -42.30
C GLY A 373 -34.82 -4.46 -43.34
N GLN A 374 -33.61 -3.91 -43.33
CA GLN A 374 -32.59 -4.27 -44.32
C GLN A 374 -31.49 -5.13 -43.68
N SER A 375 -31.62 -6.46 -43.86
CA SER A 375 -30.55 -7.43 -43.63
C SER A 375 -29.35 -7.01 -44.49
N LEU A 376 -28.33 -6.46 -43.83
CA LEU A 376 -27.03 -6.18 -44.45
C LEU A 376 -26.37 -7.50 -44.87
N PRO A 377 -25.61 -7.52 -45.97
CA PRO A 377 -24.89 -8.73 -46.42
C PRO A 377 -23.88 -9.22 -45.37
N ASN A 378 -23.75 -10.54 -45.25
CA ASN A 378 -22.91 -11.23 -44.25
C ASN A 378 -21.47 -10.67 -44.25
N GLY A 379 -20.95 -10.36 -43.06
CA GLY A 379 -19.60 -9.81 -42.84
C GLY A 379 -19.56 -8.30 -42.62
N ASN A 380 -20.69 -7.59 -42.78
CA ASN A 380 -20.74 -6.15 -42.56
C ASN A 380 -20.68 -5.77 -41.07
N LYS A 381 -21.20 -6.60 -40.15
CA LYS A 381 -21.13 -6.31 -38.71
C LYS A 381 -19.69 -6.36 -38.22
N THR A 382 -18.96 -7.40 -38.59
CA THR A 382 -17.51 -7.53 -38.31
C THR A 382 -16.73 -6.38 -38.93
N ARG A 383 -17.02 -5.99 -40.18
CA ARG A 383 -16.35 -4.85 -40.82
C ARG A 383 -16.59 -3.54 -40.07
N GLN A 384 -17.81 -3.30 -39.62
CA GLN A 384 -18.15 -2.09 -38.86
C GLN A 384 -17.51 -2.09 -37.46
N TYR A 385 -17.47 -3.24 -36.79
CA TYR A 385 -16.77 -3.40 -35.51
C TYR A 385 -15.27 -3.11 -35.65
N LEU A 386 -14.60 -3.68 -36.67
CA LEU A 386 -13.19 -3.44 -36.94
C LEU A 386 -12.91 -1.96 -37.28
N HIS A 387 -13.82 -1.30 -38.00
CA HIS A 387 -13.71 0.12 -38.28
C HIS A 387 -13.82 0.98 -37.01
N ASN A 388 -14.75 0.65 -36.10
CA ASN A 388 -14.91 1.33 -34.82
C ASN A 388 -13.67 1.12 -33.93
N LEU A 389 -13.14 -0.09 -33.88
CA LEU A 389 -11.93 -0.41 -33.13
C LEU A 389 -10.70 0.35 -33.68
N SER A 390 -10.58 0.44 -35.00
CA SER A 390 -9.55 1.26 -35.65
C SER A 390 -9.69 2.75 -35.31
N SER A 391 -10.91 3.26 -35.24
CA SER A 391 -11.18 4.66 -34.87
C SER A 391 -10.80 4.93 -33.41
N ALA A 392 -11.14 4.02 -32.49
CA ALA A 392 -10.76 4.11 -31.08
C ALA A 392 -9.24 4.04 -30.87
N LEU A 393 -8.54 3.20 -31.65
CA LEU A 393 -7.08 3.13 -31.60
C LEU A 393 -6.42 4.42 -32.08
N GLU A 394 -6.93 5.06 -33.14
CA GLU A 394 -6.42 6.37 -33.57
C GLU A 394 -6.73 7.49 -32.56
N GLU A 395 -7.83 7.40 -31.80
CA GLU A 395 -8.11 8.31 -30.69
C GLU A 395 -7.13 8.11 -29.52
N ILE A 396 -6.85 6.86 -29.12
CA ILE A 396 -5.85 6.54 -28.09
C ILE A 396 -4.45 6.99 -28.54
N LYS A 397 -4.09 6.74 -29.79
CA LYS A 397 -2.82 7.18 -30.37
C LYS A 397 -2.71 8.70 -30.39
N SER A 398 -3.76 9.40 -30.78
CA SER A 398 -3.81 10.87 -30.70
C SER A 398 -3.62 11.33 -29.25
N SER A 399 -4.28 10.70 -28.28
CA SER A 399 -4.12 10.93 -26.83
C SER A 399 -2.68 10.72 -26.34
N LEU A 400 -2.01 9.69 -26.86
CA LEU A 400 -0.60 9.40 -26.57
C LEU A 400 0.35 10.40 -27.22
N ASP A 401 0.06 10.88 -28.43
CA ASP A 401 0.88 11.88 -29.11
C ASP A 401 0.86 13.23 -28.36
N TRP A 402 -0.21 13.55 -27.64
CA TRP A 402 -0.24 14.68 -26.67
C TRP A 402 0.70 14.49 -25.46
N GLN A 403 1.11 13.25 -25.14
CA GLN A 403 2.07 12.96 -24.06
C GLN A 403 3.53 12.95 -24.53
N ASN A 404 3.79 12.84 -25.84
CA ASN A 404 5.12 12.82 -26.43
C ASN A 404 5.60 14.21 -26.91
N GLY A 405 4.76 15.24 -26.83
CA GLY A 405 5.20 16.63 -27.04
C GLY A 405 6.25 17.03 -26.00
N SER A 406 7.27 17.78 -26.41
CA SER A 406 8.40 18.21 -25.56
C SER A 406 8.04 19.14 -24.39
N GLU A 407 6.74 19.31 -24.10
CA GLU A 407 6.26 20.03 -22.94
C GLU A 407 5.97 19.02 -21.81
N PRO A 408 6.39 19.31 -20.57
CA PRO A 408 6.12 18.42 -19.46
C PRO A 408 4.61 18.17 -19.36
N PRO A 409 4.17 16.90 -19.12
CA PRO A 409 2.77 16.54 -18.98
C PRO A 409 2.02 17.58 -18.13
N ARG A 410 0.83 18.00 -18.57
CA ARG A 410 0.04 19.07 -17.92
C ARG A 410 -0.08 18.90 -16.40
N CYS A 411 -0.13 17.66 -15.92
CA CYS A 411 -0.12 17.34 -14.49
C CYS A 411 1.16 17.77 -13.75
N ILE A 412 2.33 17.75 -14.40
CA ILE A 412 3.60 18.26 -13.89
C ILE A 412 3.58 19.79 -13.88
N ALA A 413 3.05 20.44 -14.92
CA ALA A 413 2.88 21.89 -14.94
C ALA A 413 1.92 22.36 -13.82
N ASP A 414 0.81 21.63 -13.62
CA ASP A 414 -0.15 21.91 -12.55
C ASP A 414 0.44 21.65 -11.16
N LEU A 415 1.22 20.58 -10.99
CA LEU A 415 1.97 20.33 -9.75
C LEU A 415 3.00 21.42 -9.49
N GLN A 416 3.70 21.89 -10.53
CA GLN A 416 4.69 22.95 -10.42
C GLN A 416 4.04 24.30 -10.08
N ALA A 417 2.85 24.58 -10.62
CA ALA A 417 2.03 25.73 -10.23
C ALA A 417 1.54 25.62 -8.77
N GLN A 418 1.11 24.44 -8.32
CA GLN A 418 0.74 24.21 -6.92
C GLN A 418 1.93 24.35 -5.96
N VAL A 419 3.09 23.81 -6.31
CA VAL A 419 4.32 23.96 -5.51
C VAL A 419 4.73 25.43 -5.42
N SER A 420 4.61 26.18 -6.51
CA SER A 420 4.89 27.61 -6.52
C SER A 420 3.92 28.37 -5.60
N SER A 421 2.62 28.07 -5.68
CA SER A 421 1.59 28.64 -4.80
C SER A 421 1.82 28.33 -3.31
N CYS A 422 2.20 27.09 -2.98
CA CYS A 422 2.57 26.70 -1.61
C CYS A 422 3.82 27.45 -1.12
N THR A 423 4.79 27.68 -2.00
CA THR A 423 6.01 28.43 -1.67
C THR A 423 5.68 29.88 -1.34
N ASP A 424 4.79 30.51 -2.13
CA ASP A 424 4.32 31.88 -1.88
C ASP A 424 3.56 31.98 -0.55
N LEU A 425 2.74 30.97 -0.22
CA LEU A 425 2.02 30.91 1.06
C LEU A 425 2.97 30.78 2.26
N ILE A 426 4.00 29.93 2.16
CA ILE A 426 5.02 29.78 3.20
C ILE A 426 5.80 31.09 3.37
N GLN A 427 6.13 31.77 2.27
CA GLN A 427 6.83 33.04 2.34
C GLN A 427 5.96 34.15 2.96
N SER A 428 4.66 34.17 2.64
CA SER A 428 3.69 35.11 3.24
C SER A 428 3.52 34.87 4.74
N THR A 429 3.35 33.62 5.16
CA THR A 429 3.23 33.26 6.58
C THR A 429 4.52 33.53 7.36
N SER A 430 5.69 33.34 6.75
CA SER A 430 6.97 33.72 7.34
C SER A 430 7.12 35.25 7.51
N LYS A 431 6.64 36.05 6.55
CA LYS A 431 6.61 37.53 6.72
C LYS A 431 5.66 37.94 7.83
N GLN A 432 4.49 37.30 7.93
CA GLN A 432 3.53 37.57 8.99
C GLN A 432 4.07 37.20 10.38
N SER A 433 4.77 36.07 10.52
CA SER A 433 5.37 35.67 11.79
C SER A 433 6.52 36.61 12.21
N ALA A 434 7.31 37.11 11.26
CA ALA A 434 8.32 38.13 11.51
C ALA A 434 7.68 39.44 12.02
N ALA A 435 6.60 39.90 11.38
CA ALA A 435 5.87 41.11 11.80
C ALA A 435 5.25 40.94 13.21
N ILE A 436 4.69 39.76 13.52
CA ILE A 436 4.17 39.47 14.86
C ILE A 436 5.30 39.49 15.88
N SER A 437 6.44 38.86 15.59
CA SER A 437 7.61 38.87 16.48
C SER A 437 8.12 40.30 16.75
N GLU A 438 8.15 41.16 15.73
CA GLU A 438 8.51 42.57 15.87
C GLU A 438 7.52 43.34 16.74
N SER A 439 6.21 43.09 16.57
CA SER A 439 5.17 43.71 17.42
C SER A 439 5.27 43.27 18.89
N LEU A 440 5.62 42.01 19.15
CA LEU A 440 5.85 41.50 20.50
C LEU A 440 7.09 42.13 21.15
N LYS A 441 8.17 42.32 20.39
CA LYS A 441 9.36 43.03 20.87
C LYS A 441 9.07 44.50 21.19
N ALA A 442 8.25 45.17 20.37
CA ALA A 442 7.81 46.54 20.66
C ALA A 442 6.96 46.61 21.94
N LEU A 443 6.06 45.64 22.14
CA LEU A 443 5.27 45.53 23.38
C LEU A 443 6.18 45.29 24.60
N GLU A 444 7.15 44.40 24.49
CA GLU A 444 8.13 44.12 25.55
C GLU A 444 8.96 45.35 25.93
N ALA A 445 9.39 46.13 24.92
CA ALA A 445 10.10 47.40 25.14
C ALA A 445 9.23 48.44 25.87
N THR A 446 7.94 48.56 25.50
CA THR A 446 7.02 49.48 26.18
C THR A 446 6.75 49.06 27.62
N MET A 447 6.57 47.75 27.88
CA MET A 447 6.45 47.22 29.25
C MET A 447 7.69 47.51 30.10
N SER A 448 8.89 47.29 29.54
CA SER A 448 10.17 47.56 30.21
C SER A 448 10.32 49.06 30.54
N THR A 449 9.87 49.93 29.64
CA THR A 449 9.87 51.39 29.85
C THR A 449 8.91 51.79 30.97
N MET A 450 7.68 51.25 30.99
CA MET A 450 6.72 51.48 32.07
C MET A 450 7.22 50.99 33.42
N GLN A 451 7.88 49.83 33.45
CA GLN A 451 8.44 49.27 34.67
C GLN A 451 9.58 50.13 35.22
N SER A 452 10.44 50.63 34.33
CA SER A 452 11.53 51.57 34.70
C SER A 452 10.98 52.92 35.19
N ALA A 453 9.94 53.46 34.54
CA ALA A 453 9.29 54.70 34.96
C ALA A 453 8.65 54.58 36.35
N ARG A 454 8.07 53.42 36.68
CA ARG A 454 7.53 53.10 38.02
C ARG A 454 8.61 53.02 39.09
N GLN A 455 9.79 52.51 38.76
CA GLN A 455 10.91 52.45 39.69
C GLN A 455 11.51 53.83 39.97
N GLN A 456 11.53 54.73 38.98
CA GLN A 456 12.05 56.10 39.16
C GLN A 456 11.11 57.03 39.95
N THR A 457 9.80 56.78 39.94
CA THR A 457 8.82 57.57 40.72
C THR A 457 8.76 57.18 42.20
N GLY A 458 9.42 56.10 42.62
CA GLY A 458 9.47 55.64 44.02
C GLY A 458 10.50 56.34 44.91
N SER A 459 11.37 57.20 44.35
CA SER A 459 12.53 57.73 45.08
C SER A 459 12.60 59.25 45.24
N GLN A 460 11.63 60.02 44.74
CA GLN A 460 11.58 61.47 44.97
C GLN A 460 10.45 61.86 45.92
N SER A 461 10.80 61.83 47.20
CA SER A 461 10.22 62.71 48.21
C SER A 461 10.70 64.13 47.95
N LEU A 462 9.81 65.08 47.62
CA LEU A 462 9.86 66.50 48.06
C LEU A 462 8.74 67.35 47.42
N LEU A 463 7.80 67.79 48.27
CA LEU A 463 7.15 69.10 48.32
C LEU A 463 7.08 69.95 47.03
N HIS A 464 5.89 70.10 46.44
CA HIS A 464 5.45 71.37 45.83
C HIS A 464 3.92 71.44 45.64
N PRO A 465 3.29 72.63 45.47
CA PRO A 465 1.99 72.97 46.05
C PRO A 465 0.88 72.95 45.00
N LEU A 466 -0.36 72.91 45.51
CA LEU A 466 -1.60 73.07 44.74
C LEU A 466 -1.58 74.25 43.74
N PRO A 467 -2.09 74.06 42.52
CA PRO A 467 -2.76 75.10 41.78
C PRO A 467 -4.26 75.12 42.10
N GLN A 468 -4.77 76.34 42.25
CA GLN A 468 -6.15 76.68 42.60
C GLN A 468 -7.18 76.29 41.52
N ARG A 469 -8.36 75.88 42.01
CA ARG A 469 -9.75 76.16 41.57
C ARG A 469 -9.96 76.85 40.19
N PRO A 470 -11.02 76.44 39.47
CA PRO A 470 -12.17 77.35 39.30
C PRO A 470 -13.53 76.69 39.64
N PRO A 471 -14.58 77.50 39.91
CA PRO A 471 -15.85 77.05 40.47
C PRO A 471 -16.91 76.78 39.39
N SER A 472 -17.88 75.92 39.70
CA SER A 472 -19.28 75.82 39.20
C SER A 472 -19.71 74.35 39.33
N ALA A 473 -20.92 73.95 39.69
CA ALA A 473 -22.13 74.57 40.18
C ALA A 473 -22.98 73.42 40.77
N SER A 474 -23.90 73.77 41.68
CA SER A 474 -25.18 73.11 42.02
C SER A 474 -25.39 71.63 41.59
N THR A 475 -25.85 70.74 42.48
CA THR A 475 -27.30 70.66 42.79
C THR A 475 -27.56 69.88 44.08
N PHE A 476 -28.20 70.58 45.02
CA PHE A 476 -29.27 70.18 45.94
C PHE A 476 -29.84 68.75 45.87
N THR A 477 -29.89 68.04 47.01
CA THR A 477 -31.11 67.57 47.74
C THR A 477 -30.66 66.81 49.00
N ARG A 478 -30.92 67.32 50.21
CA ARG A 478 -32.13 67.07 51.05
C ARG A 478 -32.26 65.55 51.30
N THR A 479 -32.16 65.04 52.53
CA THR A 479 -33.21 65.14 53.55
C THR A 479 -32.68 64.71 54.92
N ALA A 480 -33.14 65.41 55.95
CA ALA A 480 -32.85 65.24 57.37
C ALA A 480 -33.41 63.94 57.98
N HIS A 481 -32.85 63.52 59.12
CA HIS A 481 -33.70 63.29 60.29
C HIS A 481 -32.96 63.47 61.63
N LEU A 482 -33.60 64.25 62.49
CA LEU A 482 -33.27 64.58 63.87
C LEU A 482 -33.52 63.39 64.81
N SER A 483 -32.76 63.29 65.90
CA SER A 483 -33.28 63.53 67.28
C SER A 483 -32.23 63.31 68.37
N PRO A 484 -32.12 64.22 69.35
CA PRO A 484 -31.27 64.10 70.54
C PRO A 484 -32.08 63.76 71.81
N THR A 485 -31.48 63.02 72.75
CA THR A 485 -32.00 62.81 74.11
C THR A 485 -31.01 63.37 75.15
N PRO A 486 -31.46 64.25 76.08
CA PRO A 486 -30.61 64.81 77.13
C PRO A 486 -30.82 64.08 78.48
N PRO A 487 -29.79 63.96 79.33
CA PRO A 487 -30.00 63.75 80.75
C PRO A 487 -29.72 65.03 81.54
N ARG A 488 -30.75 65.44 82.29
CA ARG A 488 -30.69 66.39 83.41
C ARG A 488 -29.81 65.80 84.53
N HIS A 489 -28.81 66.52 85.00
CA HIS A 489 -28.34 66.41 86.37
C HIS A 489 -28.14 67.78 87.00
N ALA A 490 -28.65 67.89 88.22
CA ALA A 490 -28.79 69.09 89.00
C ALA A 490 -27.44 69.69 89.40
N PHE A 491 -27.37 71.02 89.28
CA PHE A 491 -26.29 71.85 89.81
C PHE A 491 -26.45 71.99 91.33
N THR A 492 -25.46 71.51 92.08
CA THR A 492 -25.22 71.92 93.46
C THR A 492 -24.18 73.03 93.47
N ALA A 493 -24.50 74.08 94.21
CA ALA A 493 -23.82 75.37 94.25
C ALA A 493 -22.41 75.31 94.88
N GLY A 494 -21.56 76.26 94.47
CA GLY A 494 -20.58 76.86 95.36
C GLY A 494 -19.12 76.45 95.17
N HIS A 495 -18.54 76.66 93.99
CA HIS A 495 -17.11 76.99 93.85
C HIS A 495 -16.99 78.10 92.79
N ALA A 496 -16.50 79.27 93.18
CA ALA A 496 -16.17 80.34 92.25
C ALA A 496 -14.96 79.89 91.41
N VAL A 497 -15.24 79.25 90.27
CA VAL A 497 -14.23 78.89 89.29
C VAL A 497 -13.68 80.20 88.72
N THR A 498 -12.44 80.51 89.04
CA THR A 498 -11.76 81.66 88.46
C THR A 498 -11.47 81.38 86.98
N GLN A 499 -11.45 82.41 86.13
CA GLN A 499 -11.10 82.27 84.70
C GLN A 499 -9.77 81.52 84.51
N GLU A 500 -8.84 81.70 85.45
CA GLU A 500 -7.54 81.02 85.47
C GLU A 500 -7.66 79.49 85.66
N ASP A 501 -8.68 79.02 86.40
CA ASP A 501 -8.95 77.59 86.57
C ASP A 501 -9.54 76.96 85.30
N LEU A 502 -10.37 77.70 84.57
CA LEU A 502 -10.88 77.28 83.25
C LEU A 502 -9.75 77.19 82.23
N ASP A 503 -8.85 78.18 82.18
CA ASP A 503 -7.71 78.16 81.29
C ASP A 503 -6.72 77.04 81.64
N LYS A 504 -6.50 76.77 82.94
CA LYS A 504 -5.72 75.61 83.40
C LYS A 504 -6.38 74.29 82.97
N GLN A 505 -7.70 74.15 83.11
CA GLN A 505 -8.42 72.96 82.67
C GLN A 505 -8.42 72.79 81.15
N LEU A 506 -8.60 73.87 80.38
CA LEU A 506 -8.56 73.85 78.92
C LEU A 506 -7.18 73.47 78.40
N LYS A 507 -6.12 74.03 79.00
CA LYS A 507 -4.72 73.68 78.67
C LYS A 507 -4.41 72.23 79.05
N LYS A 508 -4.94 71.74 80.18
CA LYS A 508 -4.82 70.34 80.59
C LYS A 508 -5.57 69.39 79.64
N LEU A 509 -6.78 69.75 79.21
CA LEU A 509 -7.55 68.98 78.23
C LEU A 509 -6.87 68.96 76.86
N SER A 510 -6.37 70.10 76.38
CA SER A 510 -5.65 70.20 75.11
C SER A 510 -4.36 69.37 75.12
N THR A 511 -3.57 69.45 76.20
CA THR A 511 -2.35 68.64 76.34
C THR A 511 -2.64 67.15 76.49
N ASN A 512 -3.71 66.76 77.18
CA ASN A 512 -4.13 65.36 77.28
C ASN A 512 -4.67 64.82 75.94
N LEU A 513 -5.48 65.60 75.22
CA LEU A 513 -6.04 65.22 73.93
C LEU A 513 -4.94 65.07 72.87
N THR A 514 -3.97 66.00 72.83
CA THR A 514 -2.81 65.90 71.92
C THR A 514 -1.94 64.70 72.24
N LYS A 515 -1.63 64.45 73.52
CA LYS A 515 -0.88 63.25 73.95
C LYS A 515 -1.61 61.95 73.61
N GLU A 516 -2.90 61.86 73.86
CA GLU A 516 -3.67 60.65 73.60
C GLU A 516 -3.88 60.42 72.09
N ASN A 517 -4.11 61.48 71.30
CA ASN A 517 -4.15 61.39 69.85
C ASN A 517 -2.79 60.99 69.27
N GLN A 518 -1.68 61.54 69.78
CA GLN A 518 -0.34 61.15 69.36
C GLN A 518 -0.05 59.68 69.69
N LYS A 519 -0.45 59.23 70.88
CA LYS A 519 -0.33 57.83 71.31
C LYS A 519 -1.16 56.90 70.42
N ARG A 520 -2.41 57.26 70.13
CA ARG A 520 -3.30 56.52 69.22
C ARG A 520 -2.73 56.47 67.80
N MET A 521 -2.21 57.59 67.31
CA MET A 521 -1.59 57.67 65.97
C MET A 521 -0.35 56.77 65.89
N ARG A 522 0.55 56.84 66.90
CA ARG A 522 1.73 55.97 66.96
C ARG A 522 1.35 54.49 66.93
N ARG A 523 0.33 54.07 67.70
CA ARG A 523 -0.17 52.68 67.66
C ARG A 523 -0.68 52.31 66.27
N ARG A 524 -1.53 53.13 65.65
CA ARG A 524 -2.05 52.87 64.30
C ARG A 524 -0.93 52.79 63.25
N VAL A 525 0.10 53.63 63.35
CA VAL A 525 1.26 53.57 62.44
C VAL A 525 2.02 52.26 62.63
N MET A 526 2.20 51.79 63.87
CA MET A 526 2.82 50.49 64.16
C MET A 526 1.97 49.33 63.63
N ASP A 527 0.65 49.35 63.85
CA ASP A 527 -0.26 48.31 63.36
C ASP A 527 -0.24 48.25 61.81
N VAL A 528 -0.25 49.41 61.15
CA VAL A 528 -0.15 49.50 59.69
C VAL A 528 1.21 49.00 59.20
N ALA A 529 2.31 49.36 59.86
CA ALA A 529 3.64 48.88 59.50
C ALA A 529 3.75 47.35 59.66
N GLU A 530 3.15 46.77 60.71
CA GLU A 530 3.11 45.33 60.92
C GLU A 530 2.29 44.62 59.83
N GLU A 531 1.12 45.13 59.48
CA GLU A 531 0.29 44.55 58.42
C GLU A 531 0.93 44.67 57.03
N PHE A 532 1.62 45.79 56.77
CA PHE A 532 2.44 45.92 55.55
C PHE A 532 3.59 44.91 55.53
N GLY A 533 4.28 44.69 56.66
CA GLY A 533 5.32 43.66 56.78
C GLY A 533 4.77 42.27 56.42
N LYS A 534 3.67 41.85 57.04
CA LYS A 534 2.98 40.58 56.73
C LYS A 534 2.53 40.48 55.27
N CYS A 535 2.19 41.60 54.64
CA CYS A 535 1.82 41.64 53.23
C CYS A 535 3.04 41.42 52.33
N VAL A 536 4.15 42.09 52.61
CA VAL A 536 5.43 41.93 51.90
C VAL A 536 5.96 40.51 52.05
N ASP A 537 5.89 39.92 53.24
CA ASP A 537 6.34 38.54 53.47
C ASP A 537 5.50 37.54 52.65
N ARG A 538 4.17 37.70 52.65
CA ARG A 538 3.27 36.87 51.83
C ARG A 538 3.52 37.03 50.33
N GLU A 539 3.86 38.23 49.89
CA GLU A 539 4.20 38.52 48.51
C GLU A 539 5.53 37.88 48.11
N SER A 540 6.53 37.95 48.99
CA SER A 540 7.83 37.29 48.83
C SER A 540 7.68 35.77 48.68
N VAL A 541 6.89 35.12 49.54
CA VAL A 541 6.62 33.67 49.44
C VAL A 541 5.94 33.31 48.12
N LYS A 542 5.00 34.13 47.65
CA LYS A 542 4.35 33.90 46.35
C LYS A 542 5.31 34.07 45.18
N ARG A 543 6.24 35.03 45.24
CA ARG A 543 7.28 35.19 44.20
C ARG A 543 8.20 33.99 44.16
N GLU A 544 8.57 33.46 45.31
CA GLU A 544 9.37 32.23 45.42
C GLU A 544 8.63 31.03 44.81
N GLU A 545 7.36 30.82 45.16
CA GLU A 545 6.52 29.76 44.58
C GLU A 545 6.36 29.89 43.05
N VAL A 546 6.21 31.11 42.54
CA VAL A 546 6.18 31.37 41.10
C VAL A 546 7.54 31.06 40.46
N GLY A 547 8.64 31.43 41.13
CA GLY A 547 10.00 31.09 40.73
C GLY A 547 10.20 29.58 40.58
N GLU A 548 9.85 28.80 41.59
CA GLU A 548 9.94 27.34 41.56
C GLU A 548 9.09 26.73 40.44
N LYS A 549 7.86 27.24 40.23
CA LYS A 549 7.00 26.79 39.12
C LYS A 549 7.58 27.13 37.77
N THR A 550 8.23 28.29 37.62
CA THR A 550 8.89 28.67 36.37
C THR A 550 10.12 27.81 36.08
N GLU A 551 10.93 27.50 37.09
CA GLU A 551 12.07 26.58 36.93
C GLU A 551 11.59 25.18 36.54
N LEU A 552 10.56 24.65 37.22
CA LEU A 552 9.97 23.36 36.88
C LEU A 552 9.35 23.33 35.48
N ALA A 553 8.81 24.46 35.00
CA ALA A 553 8.33 24.58 33.63
C ALA A 553 9.48 24.58 32.62
N LEU A 554 10.59 25.28 32.92
CA LEU A 554 11.79 25.28 32.08
C LEU A 554 12.40 23.87 31.99
N ASP A 555 12.53 23.15 33.09
CA ASP A 555 13.01 21.75 33.11
C ASP A 555 12.15 20.82 32.24
N LYS A 556 10.82 21.01 32.28
CA LYS A 556 9.88 20.26 31.41
C LYS A 556 10.05 20.62 29.94
N ILE A 557 10.26 21.90 29.62
CA ILE A 557 10.52 22.35 28.24
C ILE A 557 11.83 21.74 27.73
N GLU A 558 12.89 21.73 28.54
CA GLU A 558 14.17 21.10 28.17
C GLU A 558 14.04 19.57 28.00
N SER A 559 13.28 18.91 28.86
CA SER A 559 12.98 17.48 28.74
C SER A 559 12.21 17.17 27.45
N LEU A 560 11.18 17.97 27.13
CA LEU A 560 10.45 17.87 25.87
C LEU A 560 11.36 18.13 24.67
N GLY A 561 12.26 19.12 24.76
CA GLY A 561 13.25 19.40 23.73
C GLY A 561 14.16 18.21 23.45
N ARG A 562 14.65 17.53 24.50
CA ARG A 562 15.44 16.29 24.36
C ARG A 562 14.63 15.16 23.73
N SER A 563 13.39 14.96 24.16
CA SER A 563 12.52 13.93 23.57
C SER A 563 12.20 14.19 22.09
N LEU A 564 11.99 15.44 21.70
CA LEU A 564 11.80 15.81 20.30
C LEU A 564 13.06 15.56 19.46
N GLU A 565 14.24 15.81 20.02
CA GLU A 565 15.51 15.51 19.35
C GLU A 565 15.72 14.00 19.16
N GLU A 566 15.44 13.19 20.19
CA GLU A 566 15.46 11.72 20.09
C GLU A 566 14.49 11.21 19.02
N PHE A 567 13.27 11.76 18.99
CA PHE A 567 12.29 11.44 17.96
C PHE A 567 12.78 11.85 16.56
N ARG A 568 13.41 13.01 16.42
CA ARG A 568 14.00 13.46 15.16
C ARG A 568 15.07 12.49 14.66
N VAL A 569 15.99 12.06 15.54
CA VAL A 569 17.02 11.07 15.22
C VAL A 569 16.39 9.74 14.80
N PHE A 570 15.35 9.29 15.52
CA PHE A 570 14.61 8.08 15.17
C PHE A 570 13.98 8.16 13.77
N VAL A 571 13.34 9.28 13.43
CA VAL A 571 12.74 9.49 12.10
C VAL A 571 13.79 9.48 11.00
N HIS A 572 14.94 10.14 11.20
CA HIS A 572 16.03 10.13 10.20
C HIS A 572 16.60 8.73 9.99
N GLU A 573 16.77 7.95 11.06
CA GLU A 573 17.21 6.57 10.96
C GLU A 573 16.16 5.69 10.25
N ALA A 574 14.87 5.93 10.47
CA ALA A 574 13.79 5.24 9.75
C ALA A 574 13.80 5.57 8.24
N ILE A 575 13.99 6.84 7.86
CA ILE A 575 14.13 7.27 6.46
C ILE A 575 15.34 6.59 5.82
N ARG A 576 16.50 6.61 6.49
CA ARG A 576 17.72 5.96 5.99
C ARG A 576 17.53 4.46 5.76
N ARG A 577 16.79 3.78 6.64
CA ARG A 577 16.43 2.36 6.48
C ARG A 577 15.50 2.14 5.29
N LEU A 578 14.53 3.04 5.07
CA LEU A 578 13.64 3.00 3.92
C LEU A 578 14.41 3.19 2.61
N ASP A 579 15.33 4.14 2.54
CA ASP A 579 16.19 4.37 1.37
C ASP A 579 17.07 3.16 1.08
N THR A 580 17.63 2.54 2.13
CA THR A 580 18.43 1.32 1.98
C THR A 580 17.58 0.16 1.45
N LEU A 581 16.34 0.01 1.91
CA LEU A 581 15.42 -1.01 1.43
C LEU A 581 14.99 -0.74 -0.01
N SER A 582 14.68 0.52 -0.35
CA SER A 582 14.34 0.97 -1.69
C SER A 582 15.48 0.67 -2.68
N GLY A 583 16.73 0.99 -2.30
CA GLY A 583 17.91 0.67 -3.10
C GLY A 583 18.10 -0.83 -3.33
N ARG A 584 17.82 -1.67 -2.32
CA ARG A 584 17.84 -3.14 -2.50
C ARG A 584 16.77 -3.63 -3.46
N VAL A 585 15.55 -3.10 -3.37
CA VAL A 585 14.45 -3.47 -4.27
C VAL A 585 14.77 -3.07 -5.71
N LEU A 586 15.29 -1.85 -5.92
CA LEU A 586 15.76 -1.39 -7.23
C LEU A 586 16.85 -2.30 -7.80
N ALA A 587 17.84 -2.69 -6.99
CA ALA A 587 18.89 -3.61 -7.42
C ALA A 587 18.33 -5.00 -7.81
N MET A 588 17.37 -5.54 -7.05
CA MET A 588 16.71 -6.80 -7.40
C MET A 588 15.90 -6.69 -8.71
N LEU A 589 15.17 -5.59 -8.91
CA LEU A 589 14.43 -5.34 -10.15
C LEU A 589 15.35 -5.22 -11.35
N GLN A 590 16.48 -4.53 -11.19
CA GLN A 590 17.49 -4.44 -12.23
C GLN A 590 18.06 -5.82 -12.58
N GLN A 591 18.39 -6.65 -11.57
CA GLN A 591 18.85 -8.02 -11.78
C GLN A 591 17.81 -8.89 -12.50
N GLN A 592 16.53 -8.74 -12.16
CA GLN A 592 15.42 -9.42 -12.84
C GLN A 592 15.30 -8.98 -14.30
N ASN A 593 15.44 -7.67 -14.56
CA ASN A 593 15.38 -7.11 -15.91
C ASN A 593 16.55 -7.60 -16.79
N GLU A 594 17.77 -7.66 -16.23
CA GLU A 594 18.93 -8.27 -16.90
C GLU A 594 18.70 -9.76 -17.17
N GLY A 595 18.06 -10.48 -16.22
CA GLY A 595 17.65 -11.88 -16.38
C GLY A 595 16.67 -12.07 -17.55
N LEU A 596 15.63 -11.25 -17.64
CA LEU A 596 14.65 -11.25 -18.73
C LEU A 596 15.29 -10.89 -20.07
N GLY A 597 16.20 -9.91 -20.10
CA GLY A 597 16.99 -9.60 -21.29
C GLY A 597 17.79 -10.79 -21.78
N SER A 598 18.49 -11.50 -20.87
CA SER A 598 19.23 -12.72 -21.23
C SER A 598 18.32 -13.85 -21.75
N PHE A 599 17.12 -13.97 -21.21
CA PHE A 599 16.14 -14.96 -21.64
C PHE A 599 15.56 -14.64 -23.02
N SER A 600 15.25 -13.37 -23.27
CA SER A 600 14.81 -12.89 -24.59
C SER A 600 15.85 -13.19 -25.67
N ILE A 601 17.14 -12.94 -25.39
CA ILE A 601 18.24 -13.29 -26.31
C ILE A 601 18.30 -14.81 -26.56
N ARG A 602 18.11 -15.65 -25.52
CA ARG A 602 18.07 -17.11 -25.68
C ARG A 602 16.90 -17.56 -26.56
N LEU A 603 15.71 -16.98 -26.38
CA LEU A 603 14.55 -17.27 -27.24
C LEU A 603 14.79 -16.87 -28.69
N GLN A 604 15.41 -15.71 -28.91
CA GLN A 604 15.76 -15.25 -30.26
C GLN A 604 16.77 -16.20 -30.93
N ASN A 605 17.76 -16.68 -30.19
CA ASN A 605 18.72 -17.67 -30.68
C ASN A 605 18.02 -19.00 -31.01
N LEU A 606 17.13 -19.47 -30.13
CA LEU A 606 16.37 -20.70 -30.35
C LEU A 606 15.45 -20.60 -31.58
N ALA A 607 14.80 -19.46 -31.78
CA ALA A 607 14.01 -19.20 -32.99
C ALA A 607 14.90 -19.27 -34.25
N GLY A 608 16.09 -18.65 -34.21
CA GLY A 608 17.05 -18.73 -35.32
C GLY A 608 17.60 -20.14 -35.57
N GLU A 609 17.74 -20.97 -34.53
CA GLU A 609 18.10 -22.39 -34.68
C GLU A 609 16.96 -23.20 -35.32
N HIS A 610 15.72 -22.96 -34.89
CA HIS A 610 14.54 -23.58 -35.48
C HIS A 610 14.39 -23.24 -36.96
N ASP A 611 14.57 -21.98 -37.35
CA ASP A 611 14.51 -21.55 -38.76
C ASP A 611 15.57 -22.26 -39.60
N ARG A 612 16.81 -22.41 -39.07
CA ARG A 612 17.87 -23.18 -39.75
C ARG A 612 17.51 -24.65 -39.91
N HIS A 613 16.94 -25.28 -38.89
CA HIS A 613 16.50 -26.68 -38.97
C HIS A 613 15.36 -26.85 -39.98
N GLN A 614 14.43 -25.89 -40.03
CA GLN A 614 13.35 -25.88 -41.00
C GLN A 614 13.88 -25.73 -42.44
N GLU A 615 14.87 -24.85 -42.66
CA GLU A 615 15.56 -24.72 -43.95
C GLU A 615 16.29 -26.02 -44.33
N GLU A 616 16.96 -26.68 -43.39
CA GLU A 616 17.64 -27.96 -43.62
C GLU A 616 16.65 -29.06 -44.02
N VAL A 617 15.53 -29.20 -43.31
CA VAL A 617 14.47 -30.16 -43.65
C VAL A 617 13.86 -29.83 -45.02
N ALA A 618 13.60 -28.56 -45.31
CA ALA A 618 13.10 -28.13 -46.62
C ALA A 618 14.09 -28.48 -47.75
N LEU A 619 15.39 -28.33 -47.51
CA LEU A 619 16.45 -28.72 -48.44
C LEU A 619 16.45 -30.25 -48.66
N GLN A 620 16.40 -31.03 -47.59
CA GLN A 620 16.35 -32.50 -47.65
C GLN A 620 15.11 -32.99 -48.42
N LEU A 621 13.93 -32.40 -48.18
CA LEU A 621 12.70 -32.69 -48.93
C LEU A 621 12.85 -32.34 -50.41
N ARG A 622 13.49 -31.22 -50.76
CA ARG A 622 13.77 -30.85 -52.15
C ARG A 622 14.69 -31.87 -52.83
N VAL A 623 15.73 -32.31 -52.14
CA VAL A 623 16.67 -33.34 -52.64
C VAL A 623 15.93 -34.68 -52.83
N MET A 624 15.12 -35.09 -51.84
CA MET A 624 14.34 -36.33 -51.92
C MET A 624 13.32 -36.29 -53.06
N ASN A 625 12.63 -35.17 -53.25
CA ASN A 625 11.70 -34.98 -54.37
C ASN A 625 12.42 -35.01 -55.72
N ALA A 626 13.62 -34.42 -55.83
CA ALA A 626 14.44 -34.49 -57.04
C ALA A 626 14.93 -35.92 -57.31
N TRP A 627 15.25 -36.68 -56.26
CA TRP A 627 15.61 -38.09 -56.40
C TRP A 627 14.41 -38.92 -56.85
N GLN A 628 13.23 -38.72 -56.23
CA GLN A 628 11.99 -39.38 -56.61
C GLN A 628 11.60 -39.06 -58.06
N SER A 629 11.73 -37.80 -58.51
CA SER A 629 11.42 -37.42 -59.89
C SER A 629 12.34 -38.11 -60.89
N ASN A 630 13.64 -38.21 -60.59
CA ASN A 630 14.63 -38.91 -61.41
C ASN A 630 14.44 -40.44 -61.41
N PHE A 631 13.93 -41.03 -60.34
CA PHE A 631 13.59 -42.45 -60.25
C PHE A 631 12.18 -42.79 -60.73
N THR A 632 11.39 -41.81 -61.19
CA THR A 632 10.13 -42.15 -61.82
C THR A 632 10.42 -42.95 -63.07
N THR A 633 9.87 -44.16 -63.13
CA THR A 633 9.91 -45.01 -64.31
C THR A 633 9.07 -44.44 -65.45
N LYS A 634 8.40 -43.29 -65.29
CA LYS A 634 7.57 -42.66 -66.33
C LYS A 634 8.32 -42.43 -67.65
N PRO A 635 9.50 -41.77 -67.69
CA PRO A 635 10.31 -41.67 -68.90
C PRO A 635 10.71 -43.06 -69.45
N LEU A 636 11.14 -43.98 -68.59
CA LEU A 636 11.50 -45.34 -69.01
C LEU A 636 10.31 -46.11 -69.63
N TYR A 637 9.13 -46.04 -69.01
CA TYR A 637 7.89 -46.61 -69.54
C TYR A 637 7.49 -45.94 -70.83
N LYS A 638 7.63 -44.62 -70.94
CA LYS A 638 7.37 -43.89 -72.19
C LYS A 638 8.33 -44.35 -73.29
N ASP A 639 9.61 -44.55 -73.00
CA ASP A 639 10.61 -45.01 -73.96
C ASP A 639 10.38 -46.47 -74.36
N ILE A 640 10.07 -47.35 -73.39
CA ILE A 640 9.69 -48.75 -73.67
C ILE A 640 8.42 -48.82 -74.51
N VAL A 641 7.38 -48.05 -74.17
CA VAL A 641 6.12 -48.00 -74.95
C VAL A 641 6.38 -47.44 -76.34
N ASN A 642 7.19 -46.38 -76.47
CA ASN A 642 7.57 -45.82 -77.76
C ASN A 642 8.37 -46.83 -78.59
N GLU A 643 9.31 -47.56 -77.99
CA GLU A 643 10.10 -48.56 -78.72
C GLU A 643 9.28 -49.78 -79.09
N ILE A 644 8.38 -50.26 -78.23
CA ILE A 644 7.38 -51.29 -78.58
C ILE A 644 6.52 -50.78 -79.74
N THR A 645 6.04 -49.53 -79.68
CA THR A 645 5.24 -48.93 -80.76
C THR A 645 6.03 -48.80 -82.07
N ARG A 646 7.34 -48.52 -81.99
CA ARG A 646 8.25 -48.37 -83.13
C ARG A 646 8.65 -49.71 -83.76
N THR A 647 8.79 -50.76 -82.95
CA THR A 647 9.23 -52.09 -83.36
C THR A 647 8.08 -53.02 -83.73
N LEU A 648 6.86 -52.70 -83.31
CA LEU A 648 5.66 -53.36 -83.83
C LEU A 648 5.59 -53.13 -85.35
N PRO A 649 5.44 -54.19 -86.16
CA PRO A 649 5.25 -54.05 -87.60
C PRO A 649 4.09 -53.07 -87.86
N ASN A 650 4.26 -52.12 -88.79
CA ASN A 650 3.26 -51.09 -89.14
C ASN A 650 1.85 -51.63 -89.45
N GLY A 651 1.71 -52.95 -89.62
CA GLY A 651 0.44 -53.66 -89.74
C GLY A 651 -0.25 -54.03 -88.43
N VAL A 652 0.44 -54.25 -87.31
CA VAL A 652 -0.16 -54.79 -86.07
C VAL A 652 -1.09 -53.76 -85.42
N ILE A 653 -0.68 -52.49 -85.31
CA ILE A 653 -1.56 -51.43 -84.79
C ILE A 653 -2.80 -51.25 -85.68
N LYS A 654 -2.62 -51.34 -87.01
CA LYS A 654 -3.74 -51.31 -87.97
C LYS A 654 -4.65 -52.53 -87.83
N GLN A 655 -4.10 -53.71 -87.58
CA GLN A 655 -4.85 -54.95 -87.35
C GLN A 655 -5.63 -54.90 -86.03
N VAL A 656 -5.04 -54.38 -84.96
CA VAL A 656 -5.72 -54.20 -83.66
C VAL A 656 -6.82 -53.14 -83.78
N ALA A 657 -6.57 -52.02 -84.44
CA ALA A 657 -7.61 -51.01 -84.70
C ALA A 657 -8.77 -51.58 -85.55
N MET A 658 -8.44 -52.38 -86.57
CA MET A 658 -9.43 -53.09 -87.39
C MET A 658 -10.21 -54.13 -86.56
N LEU A 659 -9.54 -54.91 -85.71
CA LEU A 659 -10.18 -55.87 -84.81
C LEU A 659 -11.11 -55.18 -83.81
N ASN A 660 -10.70 -54.04 -83.22
CA ASN A 660 -11.56 -53.25 -82.34
C ASN A 660 -12.78 -52.70 -83.07
N SER A 661 -12.61 -52.22 -84.30
CA SER A 661 -13.74 -51.78 -85.13
C SER A 661 -14.69 -52.94 -85.44
N ARG A 662 -14.16 -54.14 -85.72
CA ARG A 662 -14.97 -55.35 -85.95
C ARG A 662 -15.67 -55.83 -84.67
N LEU A 663 -14.98 -55.78 -83.53
CA LEU A 663 -15.55 -56.13 -82.23
C LEU A 663 -16.70 -55.17 -81.87
N GLY A 664 -16.51 -53.86 -82.06
CA GLY A 664 -17.59 -52.88 -81.87
C GLY A 664 -18.79 -53.10 -82.80
N ALA A 665 -18.56 -53.55 -84.04
CA ALA A 665 -19.64 -53.93 -84.95
C ALA A 665 -20.39 -55.19 -84.48
N VAL A 666 -19.68 -56.20 -83.97
CA VAL A 666 -20.28 -57.42 -83.41
C VAL A 666 -21.04 -57.13 -82.12
N GLU A 667 -20.50 -56.30 -81.22
CA GLU A 667 -21.19 -55.85 -80.01
C GLU A 667 -22.45 -55.05 -80.33
N GLY A 668 -22.42 -54.21 -81.38
CA GLY A 668 -23.60 -53.53 -81.89
C GLY A 668 -24.67 -54.48 -82.43
N GLN A 669 -24.26 -55.55 -83.13
CA GLN A 669 -25.17 -56.59 -83.61
C GLN A 669 -25.74 -57.44 -82.47
N LEU A 670 -24.94 -57.76 -81.45
CA LEU A 670 -25.40 -58.50 -80.27
C LEU A 670 -26.41 -57.68 -79.46
N LYS A 671 -26.17 -56.38 -79.30
CA LYS A 671 -27.11 -55.48 -78.60
C LYS A 671 -28.38 -55.18 -79.39
N GLY A 672 -28.35 -55.25 -80.72
CA GLY A 672 -29.52 -55.04 -81.58
C GLY A 672 -30.41 -56.28 -81.79
N GLY A 673 -29.93 -57.48 -81.42
CA GLY A 673 -30.63 -58.75 -81.71
C GLY A 673 -31.69 -59.18 -80.70
N ASP A 674 -31.75 -58.57 -79.50
CA ASP A 674 -32.53 -59.10 -78.36
C ASP A 674 -33.89 -58.40 -78.14
N GLU A 675 -34.29 -57.44 -78.98
CA GLU A 675 -35.56 -56.69 -78.79
C GLU A 675 -36.75 -57.13 -79.68
N SER A 676 -36.64 -58.20 -80.47
CA SER A 676 -37.67 -58.53 -81.48
C SER A 676 -38.31 -59.93 -81.42
N VAL A 677 -38.41 -60.57 -80.24
CA VAL A 677 -39.30 -61.73 -80.06
C VAL A 677 -40.47 -61.36 -79.14
N LYS A 678 -41.45 -60.65 -79.73
CA LYS A 678 -42.80 -60.48 -79.17
C LYS A 678 -43.45 -61.86 -78.98
N ARG A 679 -43.53 -62.32 -77.72
CA ARG A 679 -44.39 -63.47 -77.34
C ARG A 679 -45.83 -63.16 -77.71
N ARG A 680 -46.31 -63.86 -78.74
CA ARG A 680 -47.71 -63.91 -79.16
C ARG A 680 -48.50 -64.72 -78.12
N ARG A 681 -49.52 -64.07 -77.58
CA ARG A 681 -50.56 -64.62 -76.70
C ARG A 681 -51.41 -65.63 -77.50
N VAL A 682 -51.55 -66.88 -77.06
CA VAL A 682 -52.62 -67.79 -77.47
C VAL A 682 -53.07 -68.61 -76.26
N GLN A 683 -54.39 -68.71 -76.12
CA GLN A 683 -55.17 -69.44 -75.12
C GLN A 683 -54.93 -70.94 -75.14
#